data_AF-X0KXD3-F1
#
_entry.id   AF-X0KXD3-F1
#
_cell.length_a   1.000
_cell.length_b   1.000
_cell.length_c   1.000
_cell.angle_alpha   90.00
_cell.angle_beta   90.00
_cell.angle_gamma   90.00
#
_symmetry.space_group_name_H-M   'P 1'
#
loop_
_entity.id
_entity.type
_entity.pdbx_description
1 polymer ?
#
loop_
_entity_poly.entity_id
_entity_poly.type
_entity_poly.pdbx_seq_one_letter_code
_entity_poly.pdbx_strand_id
1 'polypeptide(L)'
;MGGPNPIDGETVADPNHSLGGQNLENTSDTSKRANWQVSLIGGACACIIVLVINPGVTIWSSVSLKGKETYEHGEKSNRRIIYEGSCSTSRTLSVVIHLLINIFGSILLAASNYGMQCLTAPTRADIDKAHARKQWMDIGILSFRNLRLVSRMRAILWLLLVLSSGPLHLFYDAFTVDEDFRLLWEDDGYYLKDDPAEKRRVENMIAGDLGKLDNLTALQCINEYGSALCGACALLIWGVLILSGPRDLKTLWNLGFGSANELTLILGLRWEGNGEKSLIWNVLLANLPQLIFSFLYFQYNSLFTCMAAVEEWSGYGNKRRSLRVSSNPRGEQRWRYFLQLPYRYSIPLLVASILMHWMLSQSIFIVAVERSSIWELFTCGYLPIAIIFVIITAVFMATAVFITALRRLPTAMPVAASCSLAIAAACHHPDNIPQPDASVFPLQWGVMWRQREGSGLELTDHCGFSHYPIEKPQDGVFLQAQPCTPYIRMISEVYNLNTQMNLPALQQNVVVRHALELLAVMDIPQFVLGRVCPSLGLWKRFREAQDTWEGGRRTGVEVVSGMPMDLLDIFADAEHDDTENLILRLSLWKWQGDTAECLQHNLWDAWRLAGIVDLRRRDQCRRRLQDRQADHDADESYGDTSVLDRLMAVISIIFDCSRLPRQGHVLIGLIFPLVVASLEVPYLKRHTEAKRIVDDVRNAIKAERTYHLAKVVFQLLDDAWNDGSSWYDIDERARSQGVEVALM
;
A
#
# COMPACT_ATOMS: atom_id res chain seq x y z
N MET A 1 -49.69 -41.16 -16.48
CA MET A 1 -49.27 -41.18 -15.06
C MET A 1 -48.15 -40.17 -14.90
N GLY A 2 -48.35 -39.16 -14.05
CA GLY A 2 -47.47 -38.00 -13.92
C GLY A 2 -48.29 -36.73 -13.85
N GLY A 3 -48.97 -36.51 -12.72
CA GLY A 3 -49.67 -35.26 -12.42
C GLY A 3 -48.69 -34.15 -12.00
N PRO A 4 -49.10 -32.87 -12.09
CA PRO A 4 -48.26 -31.72 -11.78
C PRO A 4 -48.30 -31.44 -10.28
N ASN A 5 -47.15 -31.05 -9.68
CA ASN A 5 -47.13 -30.46 -8.34
C ASN A 5 -46.85 -28.95 -8.40
N PRO A 6 -47.47 -28.15 -7.53
CA PRO A 6 -47.52 -26.69 -7.62
C PRO A 6 -46.52 -26.01 -6.68
N ILE A 7 -46.53 -24.69 -6.80
CA ILE A 7 -45.73 -23.66 -6.14
C ILE A 7 -46.35 -23.27 -4.76
N ASP A 8 -45.48 -22.75 -3.88
CA ASP A 8 -45.68 -21.95 -2.64
C ASP A 8 -45.94 -22.60 -1.27
N GLY A 9 -45.18 -22.10 -0.30
CA GLY A 9 -45.32 -22.36 1.13
C GLY A 9 -44.24 -21.64 1.94
N GLU A 10 -44.39 -20.33 2.16
CA GLU A 10 -43.74 -19.59 3.24
C GLU A 10 -44.08 -20.23 4.60
N THR A 11 -43.07 -20.50 5.43
CA THR A 11 -43.28 -20.70 6.87
C THR A 11 -42.26 -19.91 7.67
N VAL A 12 -42.79 -18.84 8.26
CA VAL A 12 -42.42 -18.12 9.48
C VAL A 12 -41.53 -18.94 10.43
N ALA A 13 -40.33 -18.43 10.73
CA ALA A 13 -39.48 -18.94 11.81
C ALA A 13 -39.75 -18.13 13.09
N ASP A 14 -40.31 -18.82 14.07
CA ASP A 14 -40.63 -18.34 15.42
C ASP A 14 -39.34 -18.13 16.25
N PRO A 15 -39.12 -16.96 16.91
CA PRO A 15 -37.89 -16.67 17.63
C PRO A 15 -38.06 -17.02 19.10
N ASN A 16 -37.88 -18.28 19.48
CA ASN A 16 -37.68 -18.68 20.87
C ASN A 16 -36.99 -20.05 20.98
N HIS A 17 -35.66 -20.05 20.99
CA HIS A 17 -34.93 -21.10 21.71
C HIS A 17 -33.82 -20.47 22.54
N SER A 18 -34.16 -20.28 23.81
CA SER A 18 -33.31 -19.85 24.90
C SER A 18 -32.15 -20.82 25.15
N LEU A 19 -30.96 -20.23 25.37
CA LEU A 19 -29.94 -20.63 26.35
C LEU A 19 -29.82 -22.12 26.66
N GLY A 20 -28.96 -22.79 25.90
CA GLY A 20 -28.30 -24.03 26.32
C GLY A 20 -26.80 -23.81 26.28
N GLY A 21 -26.20 -23.41 27.40
CA GLY A 21 -24.75 -23.46 27.57
C GLY A 21 -24.29 -24.91 27.46
N GLN A 22 -23.66 -25.27 26.35
CA GLN A 22 -22.96 -26.54 26.24
C GLN A 22 -21.56 -26.37 26.81
N ASN A 23 -21.38 -27.03 27.95
CA ASN A 23 -20.10 -27.29 28.60
C ASN A 23 -19.07 -27.77 27.57
N LEU A 24 -18.02 -26.98 27.39
CA LEU A 24 -16.75 -27.40 26.79
C LEU A 24 -16.05 -28.34 27.78
N GLU A 25 -16.53 -29.58 27.88
CA GLU A 25 -15.84 -30.64 28.60
C GLU A 25 -14.79 -31.29 27.69
N ASN A 26 -13.53 -31.00 28.03
CA ASN A 26 -12.32 -31.79 27.83
C ASN A 26 -12.46 -33.08 26.99
N THR A 27 -12.31 -32.96 25.67
CA THR A 27 -11.64 -34.02 24.91
C THR A 27 -10.16 -33.70 24.87
N SER A 28 -9.36 -34.61 25.44
CA SER A 28 -7.90 -34.63 25.38
C SER A 28 -7.42 -34.57 23.93
N ASP A 29 -7.25 -33.37 23.41
CA ASP A 29 -6.66 -33.13 22.09
C ASP A 29 -5.17 -33.43 22.19
N THR A 30 -4.76 -34.60 21.70
CA THR A 30 -3.38 -34.83 21.30
C THR A 30 -2.97 -33.66 20.40
N SER A 31 -2.04 -32.82 20.86
CA SER A 31 -1.60 -31.60 20.18
C SER A 31 -1.22 -31.89 18.72
N LYS A 32 -2.19 -31.74 17.81
CA LYS A 32 -1.93 -31.79 16.36
C LYS A 32 -1.07 -30.57 16.05
N ARG A 33 0.18 -30.82 15.63
CA ARG A 33 1.13 -29.77 15.24
C ARG A 33 0.48 -28.82 14.24
N ALA A 34 0.74 -27.52 14.40
CA ALA A 34 0.16 -26.51 13.52
C ALA A 34 0.71 -26.68 12.09
N ASN A 35 -0.15 -26.51 11.08
CA ASN A 35 0.17 -26.82 9.69
C ASN A 35 1.38 -26.02 9.15
N TRP A 36 1.57 -24.77 9.57
CA TRP A 36 2.75 -23.98 9.18
C TRP A 36 4.07 -24.62 9.66
N GLN A 37 4.05 -25.32 10.79
CA GLN A 37 5.21 -26.03 11.34
C GLN A 37 5.55 -27.24 10.47
N VAL A 38 4.56 -27.91 9.87
CA VAL A 38 4.78 -29.03 8.95
C VAL A 38 5.57 -28.56 7.73
N SER A 39 5.18 -27.44 7.12
CA SER A 39 5.91 -26.85 5.99
C SER A 39 7.33 -26.42 6.36
N LEU A 40 7.52 -25.86 7.57
CA LEU A 40 8.85 -25.48 8.06
C LEU A 40 9.74 -26.71 8.32
N ILE A 41 9.18 -27.76 8.93
CA ILE A 41 9.87 -29.03 9.17
C ILE A 41 10.23 -29.69 7.83
N GLY A 42 9.30 -29.72 6.87
CA GLY A 42 9.57 -30.24 5.53
C GLY A 42 10.71 -29.50 4.83
N GLY A 43 10.72 -28.16 4.92
CA GLY A 43 11.84 -27.34 4.44
C GLY A 43 13.15 -27.66 5.15
N ALA A 44 13.14 -27.75 6.49
CA ALA A 44 14.32 -28.11 7.27
C ALA A 44 14.85 -29.52 6.93
N CYS A 45 13.97 -30.51 6.75
CA CYS A 45 14.33 -31.85 6.30
C CYS A 45 14.97 -31.83 4.92
N ALA A 46 14.41 -31.06 3.97
CA ALA A 46 15.02 -30.88 2.65
C ALA A 46 16.42 -30.25 2.77
N CYS A 47 16.59 -29.22 3.62
CA CYS A 47 17.89 -28.62 3.88
C CYS A 47 18.90 -29.62 4.47
N ILE A 48 18.46 -30.47 5.41
CA ILE A 48 19.31 -31.50 6.01
C ILE A 48 19.71 -32.54 4.96
N ILE A 49 18.78 -32.98 4.10
CA ILE A 49 19.08 -33.92 3.03
C ILE A 49 20.17 -33.34 2.11
N VAL A 50 20.02 -32.08 1.69
CA VAL A 50 21.03 -31.42 0.86
C VAL A 50 22.36 -31.24 1.61
N LEU A 51 22.32 -30.91 2.91
CA LEU A 51 23.50 -30.83 3.77
C LEU A 51 24.18 -32.18 3.99
N VAL A 52 23.49 -33.31 3.85
CA VAL A 52 24.09 -34.64 3.92
C VAL A 52 24.67 -35.04 2.55
N ILE A 53 23.89 -34.80 1.48
CA ILE A 53 24.28 -35.14 0.11
C ILE A 53 25.52 -34.35 -0.32
N ASN A 54 25.57 -33.03 -0.11
CA ASN A 54 26.65 -32.21 -0.66
C ASN A 54 28.02 -32.55 -0.07
N PRO A 55 28.22 -32.55 1.26
CA PRO A 55 29.48 -32.96 1.85
C PRO A 55 29.74 -34.45 1.59
N GLY A 56 28.71 -35.30 1.55
CA GLY A 56 28.85 -36.71 1.22
C GLY A 56 29.44 -36.92 -0.17
N VAL A 57 28.91 -36.23 -1.19
CA VAL A 57 29.41 -36.24 -2.56
C VAL A 57 30.79 -35.58 -2.64
N THR A 58 31.04 -34.48 -1.93
CA THR A 58 32.36 -33.82 -1.89
C THR A 58 33.43 -34.69 -1.25
N ILE A 59 33.13 -35.37 -0.14
CA ILE A 59 34.04 -36.32 0.53
C ILE A 59 34.25 -37.55 -0.35
N TRP A 60 33.17 -38.10 -0.93
CA TRP A 60 33.27 -39.22 -1.85
C TRP A 60 34.14 -38.85 -3.06
N SER A 61 33.96 -37.66 -3.63
CA SER A 61 34.76 -37.12 -4.73
C SER A 61 36.23 -36.95 -4.33
N SER A 62 36.51 -36.39 -3.15
CA SER A 62 37.89 -36.15 -2.70
C SER A 62 38.66 -37.42 -2.35
N VAL A 63 37.97 -38.47 -1.90
CA VAL A 63 38.59 -39.75 -1.51
C VAL A 63 38.62 -40.77 -2.66
N SER A 64 37.56 -40.83 -3.47
CA SER A 64 37.37 -41.90 -4.47
C SER A 64 37.89 -41.55 -5.86
N LEU A 65 37.84 -40.27 -6.24
CA LEU A 65 38.34 -39.83 -7.54
C LEU A 65 39.84 -39.55 -7.43
N LYS A 66 40.66 -40.33 -8.14
CA LYS A 66 42.09 -40.05 -8.27
C LYS A 66 42.27 -39.05 -9.40
N GLY A 67 42.87 -37.89 -9.10
CA GLY A 67 43.46 -37.07 -10.16
C GLY A 67 44.62 -37.86 -10.78
N LYS A 68 44.82 -37.77 -12.10
CA LYS A 68 46.12 -38.16 -12.67
C LYS A 68 47.16 -37.25 -12.00
N GLU A 69 48.14 -37.83 -11.32
CA GLU A 69 49.31 -37.09 -10.85
C GLU A 69 50.16 -36.70 -12.05
N THR A 70 49.77 -35.65 -12.77
CA THR A 70 50.65 -35.00 -13.73
C THR A 70 51.65 -34.16 -12.94
N TYR A 71 52.87 -34.67 -12.82
CA TYR A 71 54.01 -33.92 -12.32
C TYR A 71 54.51 -33.00 -13.44
N GLU A 72 54.06 -31.75 -13.48
CA GLU A 72 54.73 -30.71 -14.25
C GLU A 72 55.14 -29.56 -13.34
N HIS A 73 56.45 -29.33 -13.27
CA HIS A 73 57.13 -28.24 -12.57
C HIS A 73 56.89 -28.08 -11.05
N GLY A 74 56.68 -29.18 -10.32
CA GLY A 74 56.81 -29.19 -8.85
C GLY A 74 55.60 -28.69 -8.06
N GLU A 75 54.50 -28.33 -8.72
CA GLU A 75 53.21 -28.08 -8.07
C GLU A 75 52.17 -29.15 -8.45
N LYS A 76 51.45 -29.64 -7.44
CA LYS A 76 50.44 -30.71 -7.60
C LYS A 76 49.13 -30.11 -8.11
N SER A 77 48.71 -30.46 -9.34
CA SER A 77 47.32 -30.22 -9.75
C SER A 77 46.38 -31.09 -8.91
N ASN A 78 45.49 -30.45 -8.15
CA ASN A 78 44.58 -31.13 -7.22
C ASN A 78 43.22 -31.47 -7.87
N ARG A 79 43.18 -31.55 -9.21
CA ARG A 79 41.94 -31.73 -9.99
C ARG A 79 41.39 -33.14 -9.84
N ARG A 80 40.07 -33.25 -9.63
CA ARG A 80 39.36 -34.52 -9.48
C ARG A 80 38.53 -34.77 -10.72
N ILE A 81 38.83 -35.85 -11.45
CA ILE A 81 38.16 -36.20 -12.70
C ILE A 81 36.98 -37.12 -12.37
N ILE A 82 35.75 -36.67 -12.63
CA ILE A 82 34.53 -37.46 -12.38
C ILE A 82 34.33 -38.53 -13.47
N TYR A 83 34.63 -38.19 -14.73
CA TYR A 83 34.49 -39.09 -15.87
C TYR A 83 35.51 -38.72 -16.95
N GLU A 84 36.20 -39.72 -17.50
CA GLU A 84 37.11 -39.61 -18.64
C GLU A 84 36.65 -40.62 -19.70
N GLY A 85 36.30 -40.17 -20.90
CA GLY A 85 35.71 -41.02 -21.94
C GLY A 85 35.11 -40.21 -23.09
N SER A 86 34.07 -40.74 -23.74
CA SER A 86 33.45 -40.06 -24.88
C SER A 86 32.83 -38.71 -24.51
N CYS A 87 33.04 -37.71 -25.38
CA CYS A 87 32.46 -36.37 -25.28
C CYS A 87 30.91 -36.41 -25.14
N SER A 88 30.22 -37.31 -25.85
CA SER A 88 28.76 -37.46 -25.75
C SER A 88 28.26 -37.83 -24.35
N THR A 89 28.99 -38.72 -23.66
CA THR A 89 28.65 -39.15 -22.30
C THR A 89 29.02 -38.07 -21.28
N SER A 90 30.19 -37.44 -21.43
CA SER A 90 30.62 -36.33 -20.58
C SER A 90 29.63 -35.16 -20.62
N ARG A 91 29.18 -34.79 -21.83
CA ARG A 91 28.16 -33.77 -22.07
C ARG A 91 26.83 -34.11 -21.39
N THR A 92 26.35 -35.35 -21.55
CA THR A 92 25.10 -35.80 -20.90
C THR A 92 25.21 -35.73 -19.37
N LEU A 93 26.35 -36.18 -18.83
CA LEU A 93 26.63 -36.14 -17.40
C LEU A 93 26.65 -34.70 -16.86
N SER A 94 27.30 -33.78 -17.57
CA SER A 94 27.35 -32.36 -17.22
C SER A 94 25.94 -31.75 -17.15
N VAL A 95 25.11 -31.95 -18.16
CA VAL A 95 23.74 -31.42 -18.20
C VAL A 95 22.89 -31.94 -17.02
N VAL A 96 23.00 -33.23 -16.70
CA VAL A 96 22.24 -33.86 -15.61
C VAL A 96 22.73 -33.40 -14.24
N ILE A 97 24.05 -33.30 -14.04
CA ILE A 97 24.63 -32.83 -12.77
C ILE A 97 24.18 -31.40 -12.49
N HIS A 98 24.31 -30.49 -13.45
CA HIS A 98 23.86 -29.09 -13.30
C HIS A 98 22.35 -29.00 -13.03
N LEU A 99 21.53 -29.87 -13.63
CA LEU A 99 20.10 -29.92 -13.34
C LEU A 99 19.83 -30.32 -11.88
N LEU A 100 20.49 -31.35 -11.36
CA LEU A 100 20.33 -31.80 -9.97
C LEU A 100 20.80 -30.74 -8.96
N ILE A 101 21.94 -30.13 -9.23
CA ILE A 101 22.49 -29.03 -8.42
C ILE A 101 21.46 -27.89 -8.36
N ASN A 102 20.94 -27.44 -9.51
CA ASN A 102 19.96 -26.36 -9.54
C ASN A 102 18.61 -26.72 -8.90
N ILE A 103 18.15 -27.98 -8.98
CA ILE A 103 16.99 -28.47 -8.23
C ILE A 103 17.21 -28.31 -6.73
N PHE A 104 18.33 -28.79 -6.19
CA PHE A 104 18.62 -28.68 -4.77
C PHE A 104 18.78 -27.22 -4.33
N GLY A 105 19.47 -26.40 -5.12
CA GLY A 105 19.64 -24.97 -4.84
C GLY A 105 18.31 -24.23 -4.77
N SER A 106 17.40 -24.45 -5.73
CA SER A 106 16.08 -23.81 -5.73
C SER A 106 15.18 -24.29 -4.59
N ILE A 107 15.24 -25.57 -4.21
CA ILE A 107 14.50 -26.09 -3.04
C ILE A 107 14.99 -25.42 -1.75
N LEU A 108 16.30 -25.29 -1.57
CA LEU A 108 16.90 -24.57 -0.44
C LEU A 108 16.45 -23.11 -0.43
N LEU A 109 16.50 -22.43 -1.58
CA LEU A 109 16.07 -21.04 -1.72
C LEU A 109 14.60 -20.86 -1.33
N ALA A 110 13.72 -21.77 -1.78
CA ALA A 110 12.30 -21.76 -1.45
C ALA A 110 12.04 -22.05 0.04
N ALA A 111 12.74 -23.01 0.64
CA ALA A 111 12.64 -23.32 2.06
C ALA A 111 13.10 -22.14 2.93
N SER A 112 14.23 -21.52 2.59
CA SER A 112 14.75 -20.33 3.25
C SER A 112 13.80 -19.14 3.10
N ASN A 113 13.22 -18.93 1.92
CA ASN A 113 12.19 -17.92 1.72
C ASN A 113 11.01 -18.09 2.69
N TYR A 114 10.49 -19.31 2.80
CA TYR A 114 9.40 -19.62 3.72
C TYR A 114 9.79 -19.42 5.20
N GLY A 115 11.00 -19.86 5.58
CA GLY A 115 11.54 -19.64 6.93
C GLY A 115 11.69 -18.15 7.27
N MET A 116 12.20 -17.36 6.33
CA MET A 116 12.33 -15.90 6.45
C MET A 116 10.98 -15.23 6.68
N GLN A 117 9.93 -15.63 5.96
CA GLN A 117 8.58 -15.10 6.15
C GLN A 117 8.05 -15.38 7.56
N CYS A 118 8.24 -16.60 8.07
CA CYS A 118 7.86 -16.97 9.43
C CYS A 118 8.61 -16.12 10.48
N LEU A 119 9.90 -15.84 10.24
CA LEU A 119 10.70 -15.00 11.12
C LEU A 119 10.29 -13.52 11.10
N THR A 120 9.73 -13.02 10.00
CA THR A 120 9.22 -11.62 9.89
C THR A 120 7.76 -11.44 10.29
N ALA A 121 6.99 -12.53 10.43
CA ALA A 121 5.55 -12.46 10.74
C ALA A 121 5.32 -11.93 12.18
N PRO A 122 4.61 -10.81 12.38
CA PRO A 122 4.46 -10.24 13.71
C PRO A 122 3.56 -11.11 14.61
N THR A 123 3.88 -11.16 15.90
CA THR A 123 2.96 -11.71 16.92
C THR A 123 1.94 -10.65 17.35
N ARG A 124 0.87 -11.06 18.05
CA ARG A 124 -0.10 -10.09 18.57
C ARG A 124 0.56 -9.09 19.53
N ALA A 125 1.46 -9.56 20.39
CA ALA A 125 2.23 -8.70 21.29
C ALA A 125 3.14 -7.72 20.54
N ASP A 126 3.74 -8.13 19.41
CA ASP A 126 4.54 -7.23 18.57
C ASP A 126 3.66 -6.11 17.98
N ILE A 127 2.45 -6.47 17.51
CA ILE A 127 1.46 -5.52 16.97
C ILE A 127 1.01 -4.55 18.05
N ASP A 128 0.62 -5.03 19.23
CA ASP A 128 0.17 -4.19 20.35
C ASP A 128 1.26 -3.19 20.77
N LYS A 129 2.53 -3.64 20.81
CA LYS A 129 3.68 -2.77 21.10
C LYS A 129 3.92 -1.72 20.01
N ALA A 130 3.73 -2.08 18.74
CA ALA A 130 3.86 -1.14 17.62
C ALA A 130 2.71 -0.11 17.63
N HIS A 131 1.48 -0.57 17.84
CA HIS A 131 0.28 0.29 17.92
C HIS A 131 0.36 1.27 19.09
N ALA A 132 0.86 0.83 20.25
CA ALA A 132 1.12 1.71 21.40
C ALA A 132 2.12 2.85 21.09
N ARG A 133 2.97 2.66 20.07
CA ARG A 133 3.93 3.67 19.58
C ARG A 133 3.44 4.41 18.33
N LYS A 134 2.15 4.26 17.97
CA LYS A 134 1.54 4.82 16.75
C LYS A 134 2.24 4.35 15.46
N GLN A 135 2.78 3.14 15.46
CA GLN A 135 3.44 2.51 14.31
C GLN A 135 2.63 1.31 13.80
N TRP A 136 2.75 0.98 12.51
CA TRP A 136 2.17 -0.22 11.92
C TRP A 136 3.24 -1.25 11.54
N MET A 137 2.86 -2.51 11.65
CA MET A 137 3.59 -3.66 11.10
C MET A 137 2.87 -4.23 9.88
N ASP A 138 3.64 -4.87 9.01
CA ASP A 138 3.13 -5.60 7.86
C ASP A 138 2.66 -7.00 8.24
N ILE A 139 1.44 -7.38 7.85
CA ILE A 139 0.84 -8.69 8.09
C ILE A 139 0.77 -9.47 6.77
N GLY A 140 1.13 -10.75 6.81
CA GLY A 140 0.90 -11.68 5.71
C GLY A 140 1.89 -11.59 4.53
N ILE A 141 2.90 -10.74 4.60
CA ILE A 141 3.92 -10.53 3.55
C ILE A 141 5.34 -10.60 4.13
N LEU A 142 6.35 -10.82 3.27
CA LEU A 142 7.75 -10.69 3.66
C LEU A 142 8.09 -9.20 3.82
N SER A 143 8.40 -8.76 5.05
CA SER A 143 8.66 -7.33 5.34
C SER A 143 10.01 -7.12 6.01
N PHE A 144 10.87 -6.37 5.31
CA PHE A 144 12.12 -5.86 5.87
C PHE A 144 11.89 -4.82 6.95
N ARG A 145 10.78 -4.07 6.89
CA ARG A 145 10.40 -3.10 7.93
C ARG A 145 10.16 -3.81 9.27
N ASN A 146 9.48 -4.95 9.25
CA ASN A 146 9.19 -5.71 10.45
C ASN A 146 10.46 -6.17 11.18
N LEU A 147 11.59 -6.37 10.48
CA LEU A 147 12.86 -6.78 11.10
C LEU A 147 13.35 -5.81 12.18
N ARG A 148 13.02 -4.52 12.06
CA ARG A 148 13.39 -3.49 13.05
C ARG A 148 12.50 -3.51 14.30
N LEU A 149 11.34 -4.17 14.21
CA LEU A 149 10.29 -4.15 15.23
C LEU A 149 10.15 -5.48 15.97
N VAL A 150 10.52 -6.60 15.33
CA VAL A 150 10.56 -7.94 15.97
C VAL A 150 11.81 -8.13 16.83
N SER A 151 11.84 -9.22 17.61
CA SER A 151 13.00 -9.56 18.47
C SER A 151 14.30 -9.70 17.68
N ARG A 152 15.44 -9.28 18.27
CA ARG A 152 16.77 -9.35 17.66
C ARG A 152 17.16 -10.76 17.20
N MET A 153 16.80 -11.79 17.96
CA MET A 153 17.11 -13.18 17.59
C MET A 153 16.45 -13.59 16.26
N ARG A 154 15.19 -13.22 16.06
CA ARG A 154 14.48 -13.47 14.79
C ARG A 154 15.14 -12.74 13.62
N ALA A 155 15.56 -11.50 13.84
CA ALA A 155 16.28 -10.71 12.82
C ALA A 155 17.65 -11.32 12.48
N ILE A 156 18.39 -11.83 13.48
CA ILE A 156 19.67 -12.52 13.27
C ILE A 156 19.46 -13.82 12.48
N LEU A 157 18.49 -14.65 12.88
CA LEU A 157 18.17 -15.88 12.15
C LEU A 157 17.75 -15.59 10.69
N TRP A 158 17.00 -14.52 10.48
CA TRP A 158 16.61 -14.08 9.15
C TRP A 158 17.83 -13.68 8.32
N LEU A 159 18.76 -12.91 8.90
CA LEU A 159 19.99 -12.50 8.23
C LEU A 159 20.89 -13.71 7.91
N LEU A 160 20.98 -14.68 8.82
CA LEU A 160 21.71 -15.93 8.57
C LEU A 160 21.11 -16.72 7.40
N LEU A 161 19.78 -16.75 7.26
CA LEU A 161 19.14 -17.39 6.11
C LEU A 161 19.46 -16.66 4.79
N VAL A 162 19.49 -15.32 4.78
CA VAL A 162 19.91 -14.55 3.60
C VAL A 162 21.37 -14.81 3.25
N LEU A 163 22.27 -14.74 4.23
CA LEU A 163 23.70 -14.92 4.02
C LEU A 163 24.07 -16.35 3.61
N SER A 164 23.29 -17.34 4.01
CA SER A 164 23.49 -18.74 3.61
C SER A 164 22.86 -19.07 2.25
N SER A 165 21.70 -18.51 1.93
CA SER A 165 20.93 -18.87 0.73
C SER A 165 21.27 -18.00 -0.48
N GLY A 166 21.59 -16.72 -0.28
CA GLY A 166 21.93 -15.79 -1.35
C GLY A 166 23.16 -16.21 -2.14
N PRO A 167 24.30 -16.52 -1.48
CA PRO A 167 25.52 -16.95 -2.17
C PRO A 167 25.46 -18.37 -2.76
N LEU A 168 24.39 -19.13 -2.50
CA LEU A 168 24.33 -20.53 -2.86
C LEU A 168 24.45 -20.69 -4.38
N HIS A 169 23.56 -20.10 -5.17
CA HIS A 169 23.65 -20.14 -6.64
C HIS A 169 24.87 -19.42 -7.23
N LEU A 170 25.62 -18.64 -6.44
CA LEU A 170 26.86 -17.99 -6.90
C LEU A 170 28.05 -18.97 -6.91
N PHE A 171 28.09 -19.89 -5.95
CA PHE A 171 29.24 -20.78 -5.74
C PHE A 171 28.94 -22.27 -6.02
N TYR A 172 27.67 -22.63 -6.08
CA TYR A 172 27.22 -24.02 -6.13
C TYR A 172 27.35 -24.65 -7.53
N ASP A 173 27.37 -23.84 -8.58
CA ASP A 173 27.47 -24.25 -9.98
C ASP A 173 28.92 -24.21 -10.56
N ALA A 174 29.95 -24.28 -9.70
CA ALA A 174 31.36 -24.19 -10.12
C ALA A 174 31.93 -25.47 -10.78
N PHE A 175 31.10 -26.30 -11.42
CA PHE A 175 31.54 -27.53 -12.09
C PHE A 175 32.05 -27.22 -13.50
N THR A 176 33.27 -27.64 -13.83
CA THR A 176 33.90 -27.39 -15.14
C THR A 176 33.95 -28.67 -16.00
N VAL A 177 33.64 -28.54 -17.28
CA VAL A 177 33.90 -29.59 -18.29
C VAL A 177 35.23 -29.26 -18.95
N ASP A 178 36.14 -30.23 -18.95
CA ASP A 178 37.42 -30.14 -19.63
C ASP A 178 37.34 -30.88 -20.97
N GLU A 179 37.63 -30.18 -22.06
CA GLU A 179 37.75 -30.75 -23.41
C GLU A 179 39.11 -30.32 -23.97
N ASP A 180 39.90 -31.27 -24.49
CA ASP A 180 41.24 -31.02 -25.05
C ASP A 180 41.15 -30.15 -26.32
N PHE A 181 41.10 -28.83 -26.16
CA PHE A 181 41.17 -27.87 -27.25
C PHE A 181 42.60 -27.36 -27.45
N ARG A 182 43.31 -27.95 -28.42
CA ARG A 182 44.61 -27.43 -28.88
C ARG A 182 44.41 -26.29 -29.86
N LEU A 183 44.27 -25.06 -29.36
CA LEU A 183 44.29 -23.87 -30.21
C LEU A 183 45.71 -23.58 -30.67
N LEU A 184 45.99 -23.80 -31.97
CA LEU A 184 47.21 -23.35 -32.64
C LEU A 184 47.11 -21.84 -32.86
N TRP A 185 47.78 -21.06 -32.01
CA TRP A 185 47.90 -19.62 -32.21
C TRP A 185 49.13 -19.32 -33.08
N GLU A 186 48.91 -18.64 -34.21
CA GLU A 186 49.95 -17.89 -34.91
C GLU A 186 50.02 -16.50 -34.24
N ASP A 187 51.22 -16.10 -33.81
CA ASP A 187 51.47 -14.88 -33.04
C ASP A 187 51.07 -13.63 -33.83
N ASP A 188 49.87 -13.10 -33.60
CA ASP A 188 49.52 -11.71 -33.93
C ASP A 188 48.88 -11.04 -32.71
N GLY A 189 49.70 -10.23 -32.04
CA GLY A 189 49.33 -9.45 -30.86
C GLY A 189 48.35 -8.33 -31.20
N TYR A 190 47.06 -8.57 -30.98
CA TYR A 190 46.08 -7.50 -30.83
C TYR A 190 46.00 -7.07 -29.37
N TYR A 191 46.75 -6.01 -29.03
CA TYR A 191 46.52 -5.26 -27.81
C TYR A 191 45.21 -4.47 -27.96
N LEU A 192 44.16 -4.89 -27.24
CA LEU A 192 43.06 -3.98 -26.90
C LEU A 192 43.68 -2.85 -26.06
N LYS A 193 43.62 -1.63 -26.57
CA LYS A 193 44.00 -0.42 -25.84
C LYS A 193 43.19 -0.39 -24.54
N ASP A 194 43.86 -0.54 -23.41
CA ASP A 194 43.35 -0.09 -22.11
C ASP A 194 43.07 1.41 -22.21
N ASP A 195 41.83 1.79 -22.53
CA ASP A 195 41.40 3.19 -22.47
C ASP A 195 40.93 3.48 -21.03
N PRO A 196 41.69 4.25 -20.23
CA PRO A 196 41.30 4.60 -18.88
C PRO A 196 39.99 5.42 -18.83
N ALA A 197 39.52 5.96 -19.96
CA ALA A 197 38.23 6.63 -20.05
C ALA A 197 37.04 5.66 -20.01
N GLU A 198 37.16 4.44 -20.55
CA GLU A 198 36.08 3.44 -20.54
C GLU A 198 35.90 2.82 -19.15
N LYS A 199 37.01 2.49 -18.49
CA LYS A 199 37.00 2.03 -17.10
C LYS A 199 36.39 3.07 -16.15
N ARG A 200 36.73 4.35 -16.34
CA ARG A 200 36.16 5.46 -15.57
C ARG A 200 34.67 5.70 -15.88
N ARG A 201 34.22 5.43 -17.12
CA ARG A 201 32.79 5.47 -17.48
C ARG A 201 31.99 4.36 -16.79
N VAL A 202 32.53 3.14 -16.72
CA VAL A 202 31.89 2.02 -16.01
C VAL A 202 31.92 2.24 -14.49
N GLU A 203 33.03 2.73 -13.93
CA GLU A 203 33.12 3.11 -12.51
C GLU A 203 32.14 4.24 -12.16
N ASN A 204 31.98 5.24 -13.04
CA ASN A 204 30.99 6.30 -12.87
C ASN A 204 29.54 5.83 -13.06
N MET A 205 29.31 4.77 -13.86
CA MET A 205 28.00 4.14 -14.03
C MET A 205 27.62 3.27 -12.82
N ILE A 206 28.60 2.67 -12.14
CA ILE A 206 28.44 1.92 -10.88
C ILE A 206 28.34 2.88 -9.67
N ALA A 207 28.97 4.06 -9.75
CA ALA A 207 28.93 5.10 -8.73
C ALA A 207 27.70 6.03 -8.83
N GLY A 208 26.77 5.77 -9.77
CA GLY A 208 25.55 6.53 -9.94
C GLY A 208 24.58 6.33 -8.78
N ASP A 209 24.65 7.24 -7.79
CA ASP A 209 23.61 7.63 -6.83
C ASP A 209 22.66 6.50 -6.34
N LEU A 210 23.25 5.46 -5.75
CA LEU A 210 22.56 4.53 -4.84
C LEU A 210 22.29 5.23 -3.49
N GLY A 211 21.46 6.27 -3.50
CA GLY A 211 21.51 7.23 -2.40
C GLY A 211 20.34 8.17 -2.19
N LYS A 212 19.12 7.86 -2.65
CA LYS A 212 17.87 8.43 -2.13
C LYS A 212 16.69 7.60 -2.63
N LEU A 213 16.23 6.65 -1.81
CA LEU A 213 14.93 6.01 -2.04
C LEU A 213 13.84 6.99 -1.63
N ASP A 214 13.51 7.91 -2.53
CA ASP A 214 12.28 8.67 -2.44
C ASP A 214 11.10 7.68 -2.63
N ASN A 215 10.00 7.90 -1.90
CA ASN A 215 8.81 7.05 -2.03
C ASN A 215 8.22 7.23 -3.45
N LEU A 216 8.58 6.34 -4.38
CA LEU A 216 8.02 6.32 -5.73
C LEU A 216 6.49 6.15 -5.67
N THR A 217 5.78 6.97 -6.44
CA THR A 217 4.36 6.73 -6.72
C THR A 217 4.21 5.44 -7.55
N ALA A 218 3.05 4.78 -7.48
CA ALA A 218 2.82 3.51 -8.20
C ALA A 218 3.12 3.61 -9.71
N LEU A 219 2.84 4.76 -10.34
CA LEU A 219 3.11 5.01 -11.75
C LEU A 219 4.61 5.16 -12.05
N GLN A 220 5.35 5.86 -11.18
CA GLN A 220 6.80 5.95 -11.29
C GLN A 220 7.46 4.60 -11.05
N CYS A 221 6.94 3.79 -10.12
CA CYS A 221 7.43 2.43 -9.87
C CYS A 221 7.22 1.54 -11.11
N ILE A 222 6.05 1.61 -11.75
CA ILE A 222 5.78 0.91 -13.02
C ILE A 222 6.73 1.39 -14.12
N ASN A 223 7.00 2.70 -14.22
CA ASN A 223 7.92 3.25 -15.20
C ASN A 223 9.37 2.84 -14.93
N GLU A 224 9.80 2.71 -13.66
CA GLU A 224 11.13 2.20 -13.30
C GLU A 224 11.26 0.69 -13.58
N TYR A 225 10.23 -0.11 -13.29
CA TYR A 225 10.22 -1.51 -13.72
C TYR A 225 10.22 -1.63 -15.25
N GLY A 226 9.51 -0.73 -15.94
CA GLY A 226 9.48 -0.64 -17.40
C GLY A 226 10.82 -0.20 -18.00
N SER A 227 11.50 0.78 -17.40
CA SER A 227 12.82 1.27 -17.82
C SER A 227 13.89 0.21 -17.57
N ALA A 228 13.85 -0.48 -16.43
CA ALA A 228 14.72 -1.60 -16.12
C ALA A 228 14.50 -2.78 -17.08
N LEU A 229 13.24 -3.08 -17.44
CA LEU A 229 12.91 -4.11 -18.42
C LEU A 229 13.41 -3.72 -19.82
N CYS A 230 13.22 -2.47 -20.25
CA CYS A 230 13.73 -1.96 -21.52
C CYS A 230 15.27 -1.94 -21.56
N GLY A 231 15.92 -1.55 -20.47
CA GLY A 231 17.37 -1.59 -20.31
C GLY A 231 17.91 -3.01 -20.37
N ALA A 232 17.25 -3.95 -19.68
CA ALA A 232 17.58 -5.38 -19.78
C ALA A 232 17.39 -5.90 -21.21
N CYS A 233 16.27 -5.58 -21.87
CA CYS A 233 16.04 -5.94 -23.27
C CYS A 233 17.08 -5.34 -24.22
N ALA A 234 17.50 -4.09 -24.02
CA ALA A 234 18.51 -3.43 -24.82
C ALA A 234 19.91 -4.04 -24.62
N LEU A 235 20.29 -4.33 -23.37
CA LEU A 235 21.52 -5.06 -23.05
C LEU A 235 21.50 -6.48 -23.61
N LEU A 236 20.34 -7.14 -23.62
CA LEU A 236 20.15 -8.46 -24.23
C LEU A 236 20.26 -8.41 -25.76
N ILE A 237 19.64 -7.43 -26.42
CA ILE A 237 19.76 -7.23 -27.88
C ILE A 237 21.21 -6.91 -28.24
N TRP A 238 21.84 -6.02 -27.49
CA TRP A 238 23.24 -5.67 -27.67
C TRP A 238 24.16 -6.88 -27.47
N GLY A 239 23.90 -7.69 -26.44
CA GLY A 239 24.56 -8.97 -26.20
C GLY A 239 24.41 -9.90 -27.41
N VAL A 240 23.19 -10.22 -27.83
CA VAL A 240 22.90 -11.09 -28.99
C VAL A 240 23.52 -10.57 -30.29
N LEU A 241 23.60 -9.26 -30.48
CA LEU A 241 24.22 -8.64 -31.66
C LEU A 241 25.75 -8.71 -31.65
N ILE A 242 26.37 -8.79 -30.47
CA ILE A 242 27.83 -8.89 -30.27
C ILE A 242 28.34 -10.33 -30.22
N LEU A 243 27.47 -11.30 -29.91
CA LEU A 243 27.86 -12.72 -29.89
C LEU A 243 28.27 -13.20 -31.30
N SER A 244 29.55 -13.53 -31.47
CA SER A 244 30.13 -14.11 -32.68
C SER A 244 29.64 -15.55 -32.89
N GLY A 245 28.83 -15.81 -33.93
CA GLY A 245 28.39 -17.17 -34.24
C GLY A 245 27.28 -17.27 -35.30
N PRO A 246 26.85 -18.48 -35.67
CA PRO A 246 25.78 -18.70 -36.65
C PRO A 246 24.43 -18.17 -36.14
N ARG A 247 23.69 -17.44 -36.99
CA ARG A 247 22.37 -16.86 -36.65
C ARG A 247 21.18 -17.76 -36.98
N ASP A 248 21.43 -18.92 -37.59
CA ASP A 248 20.40 -19.87 -38.00
C ASP A 248 20.04 -20.85 -36.86
N LEU A 249 18.74 -21.00 -36.57
CA LEU A 249 18.22 -21.84 -35.47
C LEU A 249 18.63 -23.31 -35.58
N LYS A 250 18.67 -23.86 -36.80
CA LYS A 250 19.05 -25.25 -37.02
C LYS A 250 20.54 -25.46 -36.69
N THR A 251 21.37 -24.52 -37.10
CA THR A 251 22.80 -24.51 -36.80
C THR A 251 23.06 -24.32 -35.30
N LEU A 252 22.33 -23.41 -34.64
CA LEU A 252 22.40 -23.20 -33.19
C LEU A 252 21.96 -24.41 -32.37
N TRP A 253 20.92 -25.12 -32.84
CA TRP A 253 20.46 -26.36 -32.23
C TRP A 253 21.51 -27.48 -32.34
N ASN A 254 22.19 -27.55 -33.48
CA ASN A 254 23.23 -28.56 -33.73
C ASN A 254 24.51 -28.34 -32.92
N LEU A 255 24.80 -27.11 -32.47
CA LEU A 255 25.86 -26.83 -31.47
C LEU A 255 25.56 -27.56 -30.15
N GLY A 256 24.29 -27.57 -29.76
CA GLY A 256 23.75 -28.40 -28.69
C GLY A 256 24.11 -27.98 -27.25
N PHE A 257 23.31 -28.44 -26.28
CA PHE A 257 23.45 -28.10 -24.85
C PHE A 257 24.69 -28.67 -24.16
N GLY A 258 25.52 -27.82 -23.55
CA GLY A 258 26.62 -28.21 -22.67
C GLY A 258 27.92 -28.65 -23.37
N SER A 259 28.11 -28.30 -24.65
CA SER A 259 29.34 -28.54 -25.41
C SER A 259 30.17 -27.26 -25.48
N ALA A 260 31.45 -27.30 -25.13
CA ALA A 260 32.36 -26.21 -25.46
C ALA A 260 32.61 -26.21 -26.97
N ASN A 261 32.58 -25.03 -27.60
CA ASN A 261 32.89 -24.87 -29.01
C ASN A 261 33.84 -23.68 -29.15
N GLU A 262 34.85 -23.82 -29.99
CA GLU A 262 35.86 -22.79 -30.26
C GLU A 262 35.21 -21.47 -30.72
N LEU A 263 34.08 -21.56 -31.44
CA LEU A 263 33.32 -20.40 -31.93
C LEU A 263 32.54 -19.66 -30.83
N THR A 264 32.37 -20.26 -29.64
CA THR A 264 31.53 -19.72 -28.56
C THR A 264 32.32 -19.48 -27.27
N LEU A 265 33.64 -19.35 -27.37
CA LEU A 265 34.51 -18.92 -26.26
C LEU A 265 34.55 -17.39 -26.16
N ILE A 266 34.48 -16.86 -24.95
CA ILE A 266 34.63 -15.43 -24.68
C ILE A 266 36.13 -15.09 -24.69
N LEU A 267 36.67 -14.81 -25.88
CA LEU A 267 38.05 -14.38 -26.09
C LEU A 267 38.12 -12.86 -25.97
N GLY A 268 38.53 -12.34 -24.80
CA GLY A 268 38.71 -10.89 -24.62
C GLY A 268 38.81 -10.41 -23.17
N LEU A 269 38.25 -11.16 -22.20
CA LEU A 269 38.41 -10.87 -20.77
C LEU A 269 39.73 -11.47 -20.26
N ARG A 270 40.86 -10.95 -20.77
CA ARG A 270 42.20 -11.38 -20.38
C ARG A 270 42.52 -10.81 -18.99
N TRP A 271 42.40 -11.62 -17.96
CA TRP A 271 42.96 -11.28 -16.65
C TRP A 271 44.41 -11.78 -16.62
N GLU A 272 45.36 -10.88 -16.90
CA GLU A 272 46.80 -11.14 -16.72
C GLU A 272 47.11 -11.32 -15.23
N GLY A 273 47.07 -12.56 -14.74
CA GLY A 273 47.42 -12.89 -13.36
C GLY A 273 47.33 -14.39 -13.06
N ASN A 274 48.00 -14.83 -11.99
CA ASN A 274 48.05 -16.21 -11.50
C ASN A 274 46.70 -16.94 -11.67
N GLY A 275 46.74 -18.19 -12.17
CA GLY A 275 45.57 -18.98 -12.57
C GLY A 275 44.43 -19.04 -11.53
N GLU A 276 44.75 -18.95 -10.23
CA GLU A 276 43.77 -18.89 -9.13
C GLU A 276 42.86 -17.66 -9.19
N LYS A 277 43.40 -16.47 -9.50
CA LYS A 277 42.61 -15.24 -9.58
C LYS A 277 41.70 -15.25 -10.81
N SER A 278 42.20 -15.78 -11.92
CA SER A 278 41.43 -15.95 -13.15
C SER A 278 40.26 -16.92 -12.94
N LEU A 279 40.47 -18.02 -12.21
CA LEU A 279 39.42 -18.97 -11.85
C LEU A 279 38.30 -18.32 -11.04
N ILE A 280 38.63 -17.60 -9.95
CA ILE A 280 37.63 -16.97 -9.08
C ILE A 280 36.77 -15.97 -9.86
N TRP A 281 37.37 -15.13 -10.70
CA TRP A 281 36.64 -14.15 -11.49
C TRP A 281 35.71 -14.79 -12.53
N ASN A 282 36.17 -15.83 -13.21
CA ASN A 282 35.32 -16.57 -14.16
C ASN A 282 34.17 -17.31 -13.47
N VAL A 283 34.40 -17.87 -12.28
CA VAL A 283 33.33 -18.47 -11.45
C VAL A 283 32.28 -17.43 -11.08
N LEU A 284 32.70 -16.25 -10.63
CA LEU A 284 31.78 -15.18 -10.28
C LEU A 284 31.00 -14.70 -11.51
N LEU A 285 31.67 -14.52 -12.65
CA LEU A 285 31.05 -14.04 -13.88
C LEU A 285 30.00 -15.02 -14.43
N ALA A 286 30.35 -16.31 -14.50
CA ALA A 286 29.45 -17.35 -15.01
C ALA A 286 28.19 -17.51 -14.15
N ASN A 287 28.31 -17.33 -12.83
CA ASN A 287 27.21 -17.54 -11.88
C ASN A 287 26.46 -16.25 -11.48
N LEU A 288 26.98 -15.07 -11.83
CA LEU A 288 26.32 -13.79 -11.55
C LEU A 288 24.88 -13.72 -12.08
N PRO A 289 24.55 -14.18 -13.32
CA PRO A 289 23.17 -14.20 -13.80
C PRO A 289 22.22 -15.01 -12.90
N GLN A 290 22.67 -16.14 -12.35
CA GLN A 290 21.87 -16.96 -11.44
C GLN A 290 21.63 -16.27 -10.09
N LEU A 291 22.64 -15.56 -9.57
CA LEU A 291 22.48 -14.74 -8.36
C LEU A 291 21.45 -13.63 -8.58
N ILE A 292 21.55 -12.90 -9.69
CA ILE A 292 20.59 -11.85 -10.07
C ILE A 292 19.18 -12.44 -10.16
N PHE A 293 19.04 -13.59 -10.84
CA PHE A 293 17.74 -14.26 -10.97
C PHE A 293 17.17 -14.72 -9.62
N SER A 294 18.01 -15.15 -8.67
CA SER A 294 17.58 -15.48 -7.29
C SER A 294 16.90 -14.30 -6.59
N PHE A 295 17.49 -13.09 -6.72
CA PHE A 295 16.88 -11.86 -6.20
C PHE A 295 15.57 -11.52 -6.90
N LEU A 296 15.53 -11.65 -8.24
CA LEU A 296 14.30 -11.45 -9.00
C LEU A 296 13.20 -12.43 -8.59
N TYR A 297 13.54 -13.69 -8.31
CA TYR A 297 12.60 -14.69 -7.81
C TYR A 297 12.00 -14.29 -6.46
N PHE A 298 12.81 -13.81 -5.51
CA PHE A 298 12.29 -13.30 -4.23
C PHE A 298 11.31 -12.14 -4.43
N GLN A 299 11.67 -11.18 -5.30
CA GLN A 299 10.82 -10.04 -5.60
C GLN A 299 9.51 -10.46 -6.27
N TYR A 300 9.59 -11.37 -7.24
CA TYR A 300 8.44 -11.94 -7.95
C TYR A 300 7.49 -12.66 -6.99
N ASN A 301 8.03 -13.53 -6.13
CA ASN A 301 7.24 -14.24 -5.13
C ASN A 301 6.59 -13.27 -4.11
N SER A 302 7.32 -12.24 -3.69
CA SER A 302 6.79 -11.20 -2.79
C SER A 302 5.61 -10.44 -3.43
N LEU A 303 5.76 -10.03 -4.69
CA LEU A 303 4.73 -9.30 -5.43
C LEU A 303 3.43 -10.11 -5.56
N PHE A 304 3.52 -11.37 -5.99
CA PHE A 304 2.36 -12.25 -6.11
C PHE A 304 1.71 -12.57 -4.77
N THR A 305 2.51 -12.66 -3.71
CA THR A 305 1.98 -12.81 -2.35
C THR A 305 1.15 -11.60 -1.94
N CYS A 306 1.65 -10.38 -2.16
CA CYS A 306 0.91 -9.16 -1.89
C CYS A 306 -0.40 -9.10 -2.68
N MET A 307 -0.35 -9.40 -3.98
CA MET A 307 -1.55 -9.43 -4.83
C MET A 307 -2.59 -10.44 -4.33
N ALA A 308 -2.15 -11.65 -3.96
CA ALA A 308 -3.05 -12.69 -3.44
C ALA A 308 -3.66 -12.30 -2.07
N ALA A 309 -2.89 -11.64 -1.21
CA ALA A 309 -3.38 -11.13 0.08
C ALA A 309 -4.45 -10.04 -0.11
N VAL A 310 -4.23 -9.11 -1.06
CA VAL A 310 -5.21 -8.06 -1.38
C VAL A 310 -6.47 -8.63 -2.04
N GLU A 311 -6.34 -9.62 -2.93
CA GLU A 311 -7.49 -10.34 -3.50
C GLU A 311 -8.33 -11.02 -2.40
N GLU A 312 -7.68 -11.63 -1.41
CA GLU A 312 -8.35 -12.23 -0.26
C GLU A 312 -9.09 -11.18 0.57
N TRP A 313 -8.43 -10.05 0.87
CA TRP A 313 -9.00 -8.92 1.62
C TRP A 313 -10.21 -8.29 0.93
N SER A 314 -10.06 -7.88 -0.34
CA SER A 314 -11.14 -7.30 -1.16
C SER A 314 -12.33 -8.27 -1.34
N GLY A 315 -12.07 -9.58 -1.30
CA GLY A 315 -13.10 -10.60 -1.36
C GLY A 315 -14.15 -10.49 -0.24
N TYR A 316 -13.76 -10.03 0.95
CA TYR A 316 -14.68 -9.89 2.09
C TYR A 316 -15.69 -8.76 1.93
N GLY A 317 -15.43 -7.74 1.10
CA GLY A 317 -16.41 -6.70 0.81
C GLY A 317 -17.56 -7.18 -0.09
N ASN A 318 -17.32 -8.22 -0.89
CA ASN A 318 -18.28 -8.70 -1.88
C ASN A 318 -19.05 -9.95 -1.43
N LYS A 319 -18.36 -10.86 -0.72
CA LYS A 319 -18.93 -12.14 -0.31
C LYS A 319 -18.46 -12.48 1.10
N ARG A 320 -19.39 -13.01 1.89
CA ARG A 320 -19.11 -13.59 3.19
C ARG A 320 -18.15 -14.79 3.08
N ARG A 321 -17.07 -14.77 3.87
CA ARG A 321 -15.98 -15.75 3.83
C ARG A 321 -15.43 -16.01 5.23
N SER A 322 -14.99 -17.23 5.48
CA SER A 322 -14.33 -17.58 6.75
C SER A 322 -12.85 -17.23 6.75
N LEU A 323 -12.32 -16.84 7.91
CA LEU A 323 -10.92 -16.48 8.09
C LEU A 323 -9.99 -17.66 7.78
N ARG A 324 -8.89 -17.37 7.09
CA ARG A 324 -7.80 -18.33 6.84
C ARG A 324 -6.84 -18.33 8.01
N VAL A 325 -6.59 -19.52 8.56
CA VAL A 325 -5.60 -19.71 9.63
C VAL A 325 -4.52 -20.70 9.21
N SER A 326 -3.32 -20.47 9.74
CA SER A 326 -2.15 -21.33 9.57
C SER A 326 -1.99 -22.35 10.72
N SER A 327 -2.71 -22.14 11.81
CA SER A 327 -2.88 -23.07 12.94
C SER A 327 -4.10 -23.98 12.74
N ASN A 328 -4.41 -24.79 13.75
CA ASN A 328 -5.61 -25.63 13.72
C ASN A 328 -6.86 -24.72 13.66
N PRO A 329 -7.75 -24.93 12.68
CA PRO A 329 -8.96 -24.14 12.51
C PRO A 329 -9.93 -24.39 13.66
N ARG A 330 -10.68 -23.34 14.03
CA ARG A 330 -11.80 -23.42 14.97
C ARG A 330 -13.09 -22.96 14.28
N GLY A 331 -14.21 -23.61 14.60
CA GLY A 331 -15.50 -23.31 13.98
C GLY A 331 -15.46 -23.47 12.46
N GLU A 332 -15.89 -22.44 11.73
CA GLU A 332 -15.94 -22.42 10.27
C GLU A 332 -14.66 -21.87 9.62
N GLN A 333 -13.60 -21.62 10.40
CA GLN A 333 -12.31 -21.18 9.87
C GLN A 333 -11.76 -22.16 8.84
N ARG A 334 -11.16 -21.61 7.79
CA ARG A 334 -10.49 -22.42 6.76
C ARG A 334 -9.03 -22.58 7.09
N TRP A 335 -8.54 -23.80 6.96
CA TRP A 335 -7.13 -24.10 7.11
C TRP A 335 -6.49 -24.25 5.73
N ARG A 336 -5.23 -23.80 5.57
CA ARG A 336 -4.39 -24.10 4.40
C ARG A 336 -2.93 -24.29 4.83
N TYR A 337 -2.20 -25.11 4.09
CA TYR A 337 -0.81 -25.52 4.40
C TYR A 337 0.26 -24.43 4.16
N PHE A 338 -0.08 -23.33 3.47
CA PHE A 338 0.87 -22.26 3.11
C PHE A 338 0.51 -20.93 3.77
N LEU A 339 1.52 -20.20 4.23
CA LEU A 339 1.37 -18.88 4.87
C LEU A 339 1.00 -17.80 3.83
N GLN A 340 1.59 -17.85 2.63
CA GLN A 340 1.59 -16.72 1.70
C GLN A 340 0.94 -17.03 0.35
N LEU A 341 1.64 -17.74 -0.54
CA LEU A 341 1.20 -17.91 -1.92
C LEU A 341 0.49 -19.26 -2.15
N PRO A 342 -0.71 -19.28 -2.77
CA PRO A 342 -1.38 -20.52 -3.13
C PRO A 342 -0.56 -21.41 -4.07
N TYR A 343 -0.64 -22.74 -3.88
CA TYR A 343 0.10 -23.72 -4.69
C TYR A 343 -0.11 -23.58 -6.20
N ARG A 344 -1.28 -23.07 -6.64
CA ARG A 344 -1.57 -22.75 -8.04
C ARG A 344 -0.60 -21.74 -8.65
N TYR A 345 0.03 -20.90 -7.83
CA TYR A 345 1.06 -19.95 -8.24
C TYR A 345 2.45 -20.39 -7.79
N SER A 346 2.60 -20.92 -6.57
CA SER A 346 3.92 -21.26 -6.03
C SER A 346 4.58 -22.46 -6.72
N ILE A 347 3.82 -23.48 -7.13
CA ILE A 347 4.38 -24.65 -7.82
C ILE A 347 4.88 -24.27 -9.22
N PRO A 348 4.08 -23.62 -10.09
CA PRO A 348 4.58 -23.16 -11.39
C PRO A 348 5.76 -22.21 -11.26
N LEU A 349 5.74 -21.31 -10.27
CA LEU A 349 6.84 -20.38 -10.01
C LEU A 349 8.13 -21.09 -9.60
N LEU A 350 8.03 -22.10 -8.73
CA LEU A 350 9.19 -22.92 -8.34
C LEU A 350 9.74 -23.72 -9.51
N VAL A 351 8.87 -24.34 -10.31
CA VAL A 351 9.29 -25.09 -11.52
C VAL A 351 9.97 -24.16 -12.53
N ALA A 352 9.37 -23.01 -12.82
CA ALA A 352 9.96 -22.01 -13.71
C ALA A 352 11.30 -21.50 -13.16
N SER A 353 11.42 -21.31 -11.84
CA SER A 353 12.67 -20.93 -11.19
C SER A 353 13.76 -22.00 -11.37
N ILE A 354 13.45 -23.27 -11.10
CA ILE A 354 14.39 -24.39 -11.31
C ILE A 354 14.86 -24.44 -12.77
N LEU A 355 13.94 -24.34 -13.72
CA LEU A 355 14.26 -24.37 -15.15
C LEU A 355 15.11 -23.18 -15.57
N MET A 356 14.81 -21.98 -15.08
CA MET A 356 15.61 -20.77 -15.35
C MET A 356 17.02 -20.89 -14.78
N HIS A 357 17.15 -21.32 -13.53
CA HIS A 357 18.46 -21.55 -12.90
C HIS A 357 19.29 -22.57 -13.68
N TRP A 358 18.69 -23.69 -14.05
CA TRP A 358 19.34 -24.69 -14.90
C TRP A 358 19.73 -24.13 -16.27
N MET A 359 18.84 -23.41 -16.97
CA MET A 359 19.17 -22.82 -18.28
C MET A 359 20.26 -21.74 -18.18
N LEU A 360 20.27 -20.96 -17.10
CA LEU A 360 21.32 -19.98 -16.83
C LEU A 360 22.68 -20.66 -16.62
N SER A 361 22.74 -21.81 -15.94
CA SER A 361 23.97 -22.61 -15.80
C SER A 361 24.55 -23.06 -17.15
N GLN A 362 23.69 -23.25 -18.15
CA GLN A 362 24.08 -23.64 -19.51
C GLN A 362 24.36 -22.43 -20.41
N SER A 363 23.99 -21.22 -19.99
CA SER A 363 24.08 -20.02 -20.83
C SER A 363 25.49 -19.43 -20.87
N ILE A 364 26.16 -19.39 -19.72
CA ILE A 364 27.56 -19.00 -19.54
C ILE A 364 28.16 -20.06 -18.61
N PHE A 365 29.17 -20.76 -19.09
CA PHE A 365 29.82 -21.85 -18.35
C PHE A 365 31.33 -21.71 -18.44
N ILE A 366 32.04 -22.25 -17.46
CA ILE A 366 33.50 -22.16 -17.41
C ILE A 366 34.09 -23.29 -18.25
N VAL A 367 35.08 -22.93 -19.07
CA VAL A 367 35.85 -23.84 -19.92
C VAL A 367 37.32 -23.72 -19.53
N ALA A 368 37.96 -24.85 -19.29
CA ALA A 368 39.41 -24.92 -19.19
C ALA A 368 39.99 -25.17 -20.59
N VAL A 369 41.00 -24.39 -20.97
CA VAL A 369 41.71 -24.55 -22.24
C VAL A 369 43.19 -24.75 -21.93
N GLU A 370 43.76 -25.83 -22.42
CA GLU A 370 45.18 -26.13 -22.29
C GLU A 370 45.99 -25.34 -23.33
N ARG A 371 46.83 -24.39 -22.89
CA ARG A 371 47.70 -23.58 -23.74
C ARG A 371 49.15 -24.05 -23.61
N SER A 372 49.54 -24.93 -24.54
CA SER A 372 50.78 -25.73 -24.49
C SER A 372 50.92 -26.49 -23.15
N SER A 373 51.84 -27.44 -23.05
CA SER A 373 52.01 -28.32 -21.88
C SER A 373 52.50 -27.60 -20.61
N ILE A 374 52.17 -26.32 -20.42
CA ILE A 374 52.73 -25.45 -19.38
C ILE A 374 51.67 -24.50 -18.78
N TRP A 375 50.56 -24.14 -19.46
CA TRP A 375 49.59 -23.17 -18.92
C TRP A 375 48.12 -23.56 -19.18
N GLU A 376 47.34 -23.75 -18.11
CA GLU A 376 45.87 -23.83 -18.17
C GLU A 376 45.25 -22.43 -18.13
N LEU A 377 44.41 -22.10 -19.12
CA LEU A 377 43.62 -20.87 -19.15
C LEU A 377 42.16 -21.18 -18.83
N PHE A 378 41.64 -20.65 -17.73
CA PHE A 378 40.20 -20.64 -17.45
C PHE A 378 39.55 -19.48 -18.20
N THR A 379 38.56 -19.79 -19.04
CA THR A 379 37.73 -18.82 -19.75
C THR A 379 36.26 -19.18 -19.62
N CYS A 380 35.37 -18.28 -20.02
CA CYS A 380 33.94 -18.56 -20.09
C CYS A 380 33.55 -18.91 -21.54
N GLY A 381 32.82 -20.01 -21.72
CA GLY A 381 32.05 -20.29 -22.91
C GLY A 381 30.61 -19.81 -22.73
N TYR A 382 29.92 -19.54 -23.83
CA TYR A 382 28.49 -19.24 -23.81
C TYR A 382 27.72 -20.12 -24.78
N LEU A 383 26.43 -20.33 -24.53
CA LEU A 383 25.57 -21.12 -25.40
C LEU A 383 24.37 -20.30 -25.90
N PRO A 384 24.31 -19.94 -27.19
CA PRO A 384 23.24 -19.10 -27.73
C PRO A 384 21.83 -19.68 -27.55
N ILE A 385 21.66 -21.00 -27.70
CA ILE A 385 20.34 -21.63 -27.57
C ILE A 385 19.81 -21.54 -26.14
N ALA A 386 20.66 -21.71 -25.12
CA ALA A 386 20.27 -21.55 -23.72
C ALA A 386 19.89 -20.08 -23.43
N ILE A 387 20.66 -19.13 -23.96
CA ILE A 387 20.37 -17.69 -23.82
C ILE A 387 18.99 -17.36 -24.42
N ILE A 388 18.64 -17.90 -25.60
CA ILE A 388 17.32 -17.69 -26.21
C ILE A 388 16.20 -18.21 -25.30
N PHE A 389 16.34 -19.42 -24.72
CA PHE A 389 15.33 -19.97 -23.81
C PHE A 389 15.20 -19.18 -22.50
N VAL A 390 16.32 -18.69 -21.96
CA VAL A 390 16.32 -17.78 -20.80
C VAL A 390 15.53 -16.51 -21.13
N ILE A 391 15.74 -15.92 -22.31
CA ILE A 391 15.02 -14.71 -22.75
C ILE A 391 13.52 -14.99 -22.89
N ILE A 392 13.14 -16.07 -23.59
CA ILE A 392 11.74 -16.44 -23.79
C ILE A 392 11.03 -16.61 -22.44
N THR A 393 11.66 -17.32 -21.51
CA THR A 393 11.11 -17.58 -20.19
C THR A 393 11.04 -16.30 -19.35
N ALA A 394 12.05 -15.43 -19.41
CA ALA A 394 12.03 -14.12 -18.75
C ALA A 394 10.91 -13.22 -19.28
N VAL A 395 10.71 -13.16 -20.60
CA VAL A 395 9.59 -12.42 -21.24
C VAL A 395 8.25 -13.01 -20.81
N PHE A 396 8.11 -14.33 -20.76
CA PHE A 396 6.91 -14.99 -20.25
C PHE A 396 6.62 -14.63 -18.79
N MET A 397 7.63 -14.65 -17.91
CA MET A 397 7.48 -14.25 -16.51
C MET A 397 7.09 -12.77 -16.37
N ALA A 398 7.69 -11.88 -17.17
CA ALA A 398 7.39 -10.44 -17.17
C ALA A 398 5.97 -10.14 -17.69
N THR A 399 5.55 -10.78 -18.78
CA THR A 399 4.19 -10.64 -19.33
C THR A 399 3.13 -11.15 -18.35
N ALA A 400 3.41 -12.23 -17.61
CA ALA A 400 2.51 -12.71 -16.56
C ALA A 400 2.29 -11.65 -15.46
N VAL A 401 3.35 -10.96 -15.01
CA VAL A 401 3.23 -9.82 -14.06
C VAL A 401 2.37 -8.72 -14.66
N PHE A 402 2.66 -8.31 -15.89
CA PHE A 402 1.93 -7.23 -16.56
C PHE A 402 0.44 -7.56 -16.70
N ILE A 403 0.09 -8.76 -17.17
CA ILE A 403 -1.30 -9.21 -17.29
C ILE A 403 -2.00 -9.20 -15.92
N THR A 404 -1.32 -9.65 -14.86
CA THR A 404 -1.90 -9.61 -13.51
C THR A 404 -2.05 -8.20 -12.97
N ALA A 405 -1.13 -7.29 -13.28
CA ALA A 405 -1.20 -5.88 -12.89
C ALA A 405 -2.36 -5.13 -13.58
N LEU A 406 -2.74 -5.54 -14.80
CA LEU A 406 -3.90 -4.97 -15.51
C LEU A 406 -5.26 -5.38 -14.91
N ARG A 407 -5.30 -6.40 -14.03
CA ARG A 407 -6.56 -6.86 -13.43
C ARG A 407 -7.01 -5.88 -12.34
N ARG A 408 -8.16 -5.24 -12.55
CA ARG A 408 -8.80 -4.41 -11.54
C ARG A 408 -9.38 -5.28 -10.42
N LEU A 409 -9.14 -4.87 -9.19
CA LEU A 409 -9.74 -5.47 -8.00
C LEU A 409 -11.19 -4.94 -7.85
N PRO A 410 -12.17 -5.79 -7.50
CA PRO A 410 -13.51 -5.34 -7.18
C PRO A 410 -13.50 -4.63 -5.81
N THR A 411 -13.37 -3.30 -5.80
CA THR A 411 -13.21 -2.47 -4.60
C THR A 411 -14.54 -2.19 -3.90
N ALA A 412 -15.09 -3.20 -3.22
CA ALA A 412 -16.20 -2.99 -2.28
C ALA A 412 -15.69 -2.62 -0.87
N MET A 413 -14.38 -2.56 -0.66
CA MET A 413 -13.72 -2.31 0.63
C MET A 413 -12.41 -1.53 0.40
N PRO A 414 -12.00 -0.64 1.32
CA PRO A 414 -10.70 0.03 1.29
C PRO A 414 -9.53 -0.96 1.23
N VAL A 415 -8.53 -0.64 0.42
CA VAL A 415 -7.33 -1.46 0.29
C VAL A 415 -6.44 -1.22 1.51
N ALA A 416 -6.45 -2.17 2.46
CA ALA A 416 -5.59 -2.12 3.65
C ALA A 416 -4.16 -2.64 3.39
N ALA A 417 -3.96 -3.35 2.27
CA ALA A 417 -2.73 -4.08 1.95
C ALA A 417 -2.30 -4.97 3.13
N SER A 418 -1.07 -4.82 3.61
CA SER A 418 -0.49 -5.51 4.78
C SER A 418 -0.58 -4.70 6.08
N CYS A 419 -1.18 -3.50 6.07
CA CYS A 419 -1.09 -2.57 7.19
C CYS A 419 -1.93 -3.04 8.39
N SER A 420 -1.25 -3.40 9.50
CA SER A 420 -1.93 -3.80 10.74
C SER A 420 -2.88 -2.76 11.32
N LEU A 421 -2.62 -1.45 11.15
CA LEU A 421 -3.53 -0.39 11.62
C LEU A 421 -4.82 -0.34 10.79
N ALA A 422 -4.71 -0.41 9.46
CA ALA A 422 -5.86 -0.44 8.58
C ALA A 422 -6.71 -1.72 8.80
N ILE A 423 -6.05 -2.85 9.05
CA ILE A 423 -6.72 -4.10 9.41
C ILE A 423 -7.45 -3.95 10.75
N ALA A 424 -6.79 -3.40 11.77
CA ALA A 424 -7.40 -3.19 13.09
C ALA A 424 -8.60 -2.25 13.01
N ALA A 425 -8.50 -1.14 12.27
CA ALA A 425 -9.60 -0.20 12.08
C ALA A 425 -10.84 -0.86 11.45
N ALA A 426 -10.65 -1.75 10.47
CA ALA A 426 -11.74 -2.50 9.86
C ALA A 426 -12.40 -3.53 10.80
N CYS A 427 -11.78 -3.87 11.94
CA CYS A 427 -12.30 -4.83 12.91
C CYS A 427 -13.08 -4.19 14.07
N HIS A 428 -13.19 -2.85 14.14
CA HIS A 428 -13.91 -2.19 15.23
C HIS A 428 -15.43 -2.32 15.05
N HIS A 429 -16.14 -2.67 16.12
CA HIS A 429 -17.61 -2.72 16.17
C HIS A 429 -18.17 -1.37 16.65
N PRO A 430 -19.32 -0.88 16.13
CA PRO A 430 -19.90 0.42 16.52
C PRO A 430 -20.17 0.56 18.03
N ASP A 431 -20.55 -0.54 18.68
CA ASP A 431 -20.84 -0.53 20.13
C ASP A 431 -19.59 -0.63 21.02
N ASN A 432 -18.38 -0.73 20.45
CA ASN A 432 -17.12 -0.98 21.17
C ASN A 432 -17.12 -2.23 22.06
N ILE A 433 -18.11 -3.13 21.90
CA ILE A 433 -18.18 -4.41 22.62
C ILE A 433 -17.30 -5.44 21.88
N PRO A 434 -16.31 -6.06 22.54
CA PRO A 434 -15.50 -7.10 21.93
C PRO A 434 -16.36 -8.32 21.56
N GLN A 435 -16.24 -8.79 20.31
CA GLN A 435 -16.89 -10.02 19.84
C GLN A 435 -15.82 -11.11 19.61
N PRO A 436 -15.40 -11.85 20.65
CA PRO A 436 -14.33 -12.83 20.53
C PRO A 436 -14.66 -13.97 19.54
N ASP A 437 -15.94 -14.33 19.45
CA ASP A 437 -16.41 -15.44 18.62
C ASP A 437 -16.59 -15.05 17.14
N ALA A 438 -16.58 -13.76 16.80
CA ALA A 438 -16.72 -13.32 15.40
C ALA A 438 -15.64 -13.94 14.49
N SER A 439 -14.45 -14.20 15.04
CA SER A 439 -13.33 -14.80 14.31
C SER A 439 -13.55 -16.25 13.85
N VAL A 440 -14.50 -16.98 14.44
CA VAL A 440 -14.78 -18.39 14.09
C VAL A 440 -15.92 -18.56 13.07
N PHE A 441 -16.65 -17.48 12.78
CA PHE A 441 -17.74 -17.48 11.81
C PHE A 441 -17.34 -16.84 10.47
N PRO A 442 -18.12 -17.05 9.41
CA PRO A 442 -17.94 -16.35 8.13
C PRO A 442 -18.20 -14.83 8.29
N LEU A 443 -17.19 -14.04 7.95
CA LEU A 443 -17.21 -12.58 8.03
C LEU A 443 -17.48 -11.95 6.66
N GLN A 444 -18.11 -10.79 6.67
CA GLN A 444 -18.21 -9.90 5.52
C GLN A 444 -17.94 -8.47 6.00
N TRP A 445 -17.35 -7.64 5.13
CA TRP A 445 -17.10 -6.23 5.42
C TRP A 445 -18.16 -5.36 4.76
N GLY A 446 -18.69 -4.39 5.51
CA GLY A 446 -19.64 -3.38 5.04
C GLY A 446 -20.34 -2.70 6.19
N VAL A 447 -21.51 -2.12 5.91
CA VAL A 447 -22.26 -1.28 6.84
C VAL A 447 -22.92 -2.13 7.91
N MET A 448 -22.59 -1.85 9.17
CA MET A 448 -23.02 -2.64 10.32
C MET A 448 -24.38 -2.17 10.85
N TRP A 449 -25.10 -3.07 11.52
CA TRP A 449 -26.35 -2.74 12.22
C TRP A 449 -26.07 -2.54 13.70
N ARG A 450 -26.83 -1.64 14.33
CA ARG A 450 -26.84 -1.44 15.78
C ARG A 450 -28.21 -1.80 16.32
N GLN A 451 -28.20 -2.54 17.42
CA GLN A 451 -29.41 -2.86 18.16
C GLN A 451 -29.52 -1.86 19.33
N ARG A 452 -30.57 -1.03 19.32
CA ARG A 452 -30.85 -0.07 20.40
C ARG A 452 -31.83 -0.71 21.39
N GLU A 453 -31.63 -0.51 22.69
CA GLU A 453 -32.58 -1.01 23.70
C GLU A 453 -33.97 -0.42 23.45
N GLY A 454 -34.95 -1.27 23.14
CA GLY A 454 -36.37 -0.89 22.99
C GLY A 454 -36.84 -0.52 21.58
N SER A 455 -35.97 -0.47 20.56
CA SER A 455 -36.35 -0.31 19.15
C SER A 455 -35.63 -1.34 18.25
N GLY A 456 -36.16 -1.60 17.06
CA GLY A 456 -35.60 -2.58 16.11
C GLY A 456 -34.16 -2.28 15.66
N LEU A 457 -33.63 -3.14 14.77
CA LEU A 457 -32.30 -2.96 14.15
C LEU A 457 -32.25 -1.63 13.38
N GLU A 458 -31.29 -0.77 13.72
CA GLU A 458 -31.02 0.49 13.04
C GLU A 458 -29.69 0.38 12.28
N LEU A 459 -29.67 0.82 11.02
CA LEU A 459 -28.47 0.82 10.20
C LEU A 459 -27.48 1.86 10.76
N THR A 460 -26.22 1.48 10.98
CA THR A 460 -25.20 2.43 11.43
C THR A 460 -24.46 3.05 10.26
N ASP A 461 -23.81 4.19 10.48
CA ASP A 461 -22.83 4.76 9.54
C ASP A 461 -21.42 4.17 9.72
N HIS A 462 -21.30 3.00 10.39
CA HIS A 462 -20.01 2.38 10.68
C HIS A 462 -19.77 1.16 9.78
N CYS A 463 -18.59 1.13 9.15
CA CYS A 463 -18.16 0.02 8.31
C CYS A 463 -17.17 -0.86 9.08
N GLY A 464 -17.40 -2.16 9.09
CA GLY A 464 -16.50 -3.10 9.73
C GLY A 464 -16.77 -4.54 9.34
N PHE A 465 -15.95 -5.46 9.84
CA PHE A 465 -16.21 -6.89 9.74
C PHE A 465 -17.31 -7.30 10.70
N SER A 466 -18.31 -8.02 10.19
CA SER A 466 -19.36 -8.62 11.01
C SER A 466 -19.70 -10.03 10.54
N HIS A 467 -20.04 -10.90 11.50
CA HIS A 467 -20.70 -12.17 11.22
C HIS A 467 -22.23 -12.02 11.15
N TYR A 468 -22.80 -10.89 11.55
CA TYR A 468 -24.23 -10.57 11.33
C TYR A 468 -24.47 -10.01 9.92
N PRO A 469 -25.73 -9.98 9.42
CA PRO A 469 -26.07 -9.34 8.16
C PRO A 469 -25.50 -7.91 8.08
N ILE A 470 -25.07 -7.48 6.90
CA ILE A 470 -24.49 -6.16 6.64
C ILE A 470 -25.01 -5.62 5.31
N GLU A 471 -25.00 -4.29 5.16
CA GLU A 471 -25.30 -3.66 3.87
C GLU A 471 -24.04 -3.26 3.11
N LYS A 472 -24.19 -3.00 1.81
CA LYS A 472 -23.10 -2.50 0.97
C LYS A 472 -22.92 -1.00 1.22
N PRO A 473 -21.67 -0.51 1.34
CA PRO A 473 -21.44 0.93 1.45
C PRO A 473 -21.91 1.64 0.19
N GLN A 474 -22.52 2.81 0.37
CA GLN A 474 -22.95 3.70 -0.70
C GLN A 474 -21.95 4.87 -0.84
N ASP A 475 -21.61 5.19 -2.08
CA ASP A 475 -20.68 6.29 -2.37
C ASP A 475 -21.25 7.63 -1.91
N GLY A 476 -20.46 8.41 -1.16
CA GLY A 476 -20.80 9.76 -0.72
C GLY A 476 -21.66 9.88 0.55
N VAL A 477 -22.04 8.77 1.19
CA VAL A 477 -22.93 8.77 2.37
C VAL A 477 -22.13 8.69 3.70
N PHE A 478 -20.90 8.19 3.67
CA PHE A 478 -20.27 7.52 4.82
C PHE A 478 -19.63 8.39 5.94
N LEU A 479 -19.87 9.70 5.97
CA LEU A 479 -19.29 10.58 7.01
C LEU A 479 -20.24 11.69 7.49
N GLN A 480 -21.51 11.69 7.05
CA GLN A 480 -22.43 12.77 7.37
C GLN A 480 -23.04 12.56 8.76
N ALA A 481 -22.94 13.55 9.66
CA ALA A 481 -23.47 13.57 11.03
C ALA A 481 -22.73 12.71 12.09
N GLN A 482 -21.57 12.15 11.78
CA GLN A 482 -20.71 11.47 12.78
C GLN A 482 -19.70 12.46 13.40
N PRO A 483 -19.25 12.24 14.65
CA PRO A 483 -18.19 13.04 15.28
C PRO A 483 -16.92 13.08 14.44
N CYS A 484 -16.71 14.14 13.65
CA CYS A 484 -15.58 14.27 12.72
C CYS A 484 -14.31 14.77 13.44
N THR A 485 -14.46 15.57 14.50
CA THR A 485 -13.30 16.18 15.17
C THR A 485 -12.42 15.22 15.97
N PRO A 486 -12.93 14.11 16.56
CA PRO A 486 -12.08 13.04 17.08
C PRO A 486 -11.18 12.42 16.01
N TYR A 487 -11.69 12.21 14.79
CA TYR A 487 -10.89 11.67 13.68
C TYR A 487 -9.85 12.67 13.20
N ILE A 488 -10.21 13.96 13.08
CA ILE A 488 -9.24 15.02 12.74
C ILE A 488 -8.11 15.07 13.78
N ARG A 489 -8.43 14.93 15.07
CA ARG A 489 -7.43 14.84 16.13
C ARG A 489 -6.54 13.60 15.99
N MET A 490 -7.11 12.42 15.75
CA MET A 490 -6.33 11.21 15.51
C MET A 490 -5.40 11.34 14.30
N ILE A 491 -5.91 11.89 13.19
CA ILE A 491 -5.12 12.15 11.98
C ILE A 491 -3.98 13.12 12.32
N SER A 492 -4.28 14.24 12.98
CA SER A 492 -3.26 15.20 13.41
C SER A 492 -2.18 14.57 14.29
N GLU A 493 -2.56 13.68 15.20
CA GLU A 493 -1.63 12.95 16.06
C GLU A 493 -0.79 11.91 15.32
N VAL A 494 -1.36 11.19 14.35
CA VAL A 494 -0.64 10.18 13.55
C VAL A 494 0.38 10.86 12.64
N TYR A 495 0.01 12.00 12.05
CA TYR A 495 0.85 12.76 11.14
C TYR A 495 1.69 13.86 11.83
N ASN A 496 1.63 13.95 13.16
CA ASN A 496 2.31 14.98 13.98
C ASN A 496 2.05 16.43 13.50
N LEU A 497 0.85 16.71 12.99
CA LEU A 497 0.46 18.04 12.50
C LEU A 497 0.40 19.08 13.65
N ASN A 498 0.30 18.62 14.90
CA ASN A 498 0.29 19.46 16.10
C ASN A 498 1.68 20.05 16.45
N THR A 499 2.78 19.43 16.03
CA THR A 499 4.14 19.78 16.49
C THR A 499 5.08 20.17 15.35
N GLN A 500 5.00 19.50 14.19
CA GLN A 500 5.86 19.80 13.05
C GLN A 500 5.09 19.52 11.74
N MET A 501 4.51 20.56 11.12
CA MET A 501 4.09 20.46 9.72
C MET A 501 5.34 20.51 8.83
N ASN A 502 5.97 19.35 8.60
CA ASN A 502 7.23 19.24 7.87
C ASN A 502 7.18 19.93 6.48
N LEU A 503 7.98 20.99 6.32
CA LEU A 503 7.74 22.05 5.34
C LEU A 503 8.16 21.84 3.87
N PRO A 504 9.04 20.90 3.45
CA PRO A 504 9.34 20.71 2.02
C PRO A 504 8.35 19.81 1.26
N ALA A 505 7.84 18.76 1.92
CA ALA A 505 7.00 17.74 1.28
C ALA A 505 5.59 18.26 0.93
N LEU A 506 5.05 19.18 1.74
CA LEU A 506 3.76 19.84 1.52
C LEU A 506 3.80 20.84 0.35
N GLN A 507 4.96 21.48 0.13
CA GLN A 507 5.18 22.35 -1.01
C GLN A 507 5.21 21.54 -2.32
N GLN A 508 5.80 20.34 -2.31
CA GLN A 508 5.96 19.52 -3.52
C GLN A 508 4.75 18.63 -3.85
N ASN A 509 4.01 18.14 -2.85
CA ASN A 509 2.92 17.20 -3.06
C ASN A 509 1.53 17.86 -3.01
N VAL A 510 0.92 18.05 -4.19
CA VAL A 510 -0.41 18.67 -4.35
C VAL A 510 -1.52 17.89 -3.65
N VAL A 511 -1.47 16.56 -3.66
CA VAL A 511 -2.54 15.71 -3.08
C VAL A 511 -2.55 15.82 -1.56
N VAL A 512 -1.38 15.72 -0.94
CA VAL A 512 -1.24 15.85 0.53
C VAL A 512 -1.62 17.26 0.97
N ARG A 513 -1.22 18.28 0.19
CA ARG A 513 -1.59 19.67 0.46
C ARG A 513 -3.10 19.87 0.43
N HIS A 514 -3.78 19.39 -0.62
CA HIS A 514 -5.22 19.53 -0.75
C HIS A 514 -5.99 18.79 0.37
N ALA A 515 -5.52 17.59 0.75
CA ALA A 515 -6.10 16.87 1.88
C ALA A 515 -5.93 17.62 3.21
N LEU A 516 -4.78 18.29 3.41
CA LEU A 516 -4.54 19.11 4.60
C LEU A 516 -5.37 20.40 4.58
N GLU A 517 -5.51 21.06 3.43
CA GLU A 517 -6.41 22.21 3.23
C GLU A 517 -7.83 21.82 3.68
N LEU A 518 -8.38 20.74 3.15
CA LEU A 518 -9.71 20.26 3.53
C LEU A 518 -9.85 19.97 5.03
N LEU A 519 -8.90 19.22 5.60
CA LEU A 519 -8.89 18.92 7.03
C LEU A 519 -8.81 20.19 7.89
N ALA A 520 -8.07 21.18 7.42
CA ALA A 520 -7.87 22.45 8.10
C ALA A 520 -9.12 23.33 8.03
N VAL A 521 -9.84 23.40 6.90
CA VAL A 521 -11.12 24.11 6.84
C VAL A 521 -12.17 23.41 7.71
N MET A 522 -12.18 22.07 7.74
CA MET A 522 -13.06 21.29 8.64
C MET A 522 -12.72 21.47 10.13
N ASP A 523 -11.53 21.98 10.46
CA ASP A 523 -11.14 22.26 11.84
C ASP A 523 -11.57 23.67 12.31
N ILE A 524 -12.09 24.51 11.42
CA ILE A 524 -12.56 25.87 11.75
C ILE A 524 -13.83 25.78 12.62
N PRO A 525 -13.85 26.37 13.82
CA PRO A 525 -14.96 26.22 14.77
C PRO A 525 -16.34 26.60 14.22
N GLN A 526 -16.44 27.66 13.42
CA GLN A 526 -17.70 28.20 12.93
C GLN A 526 -18.37 27.30 11.88
N PHE A 527 -17.59 26.43 11.23
CA PHE A 527 -18.06 25.58 10.14
C PHE A 527 -18.43 24.17 10.61
N VAL A 528 -18.40 23.90 11.92
CA VAL A 528 -18.78 22.59 12.48
C VAL A 528 -19.81 22.78 13.58
N LEU A 529 -21.02 22.25 13.37
CA LEU A 529 -22.06 22.16 14.39
C LEU A 529 -21.81 20.95 15.29
N GLY A 530 -22.08 21.11 16.58
CA GLY A 530 -22.07 19.98 17.53
C GLY A 530 -20.67 19.51 17.90
N ARG A 531 -19.69 20.40 17.76
CA ARG A 531 -18.27 20.07 17.92
C ARG A 531 -17.96 19.37 19.25
N VAL A 532 -17.32 18.20 19.18
CA VAL A 532 -17.00 17.36 20.36
C VAL A 532 -15.59 17.65 20.90
N CYS A 533 -14.61 17.83 20.02
CA CYS A 533 -13.23 18.12 20.40
C CYS A 533 -12.88 19.59 20.13
N PRO A 534 -12.12 20.29 21.01
CA PRO A 534 -11.57 21.62 20.71
C PRO A 534 -10.85 21.70 19.35
N SER A 535 -10.91 22.87 18.71
CA SER A 535 -10.14 23.16 17.48
C SER A 535 -8.64 23.06 17.73
N LEU A 536 -7.92 22.53 16.74
CA LEU A 536 -6.47 22.41 16.77
C LEU A 536 -5.80 23.62 16.12
N GLY A 537 -6.57 24.51 15.49
CA GLY A 537 -6.08 25.66 14.74
C GLY A 537 -5.30 25.22 13.50
N LEU A 538 -5.71 24.13 12.85
CA LEU A 538 -4.96 23.54 11.72
C LEU A 538 -4.79 24.54 10.57
N TRP A 539 -5.82 25.31 10.24
CA TRP A 539 -5.75 26.31 9.16
C TRP A 539 -4.70 27.38 9.44
N LYS A 540 -4.79 28.03 10.61
CA LYS A 540 -3.82 29.05 11.03
C LYS A 540 -2.38 28.54 10.97
N ARG A 541 -2.11 27.37 11.57
CA ARG A 541 -0.78 26.75 11.56
C ARG A 541 -0.31 26.36 10.16
N PHE A 542 -1.22 25.89 9.30
CA PHE A 542 -0.93 25.57 7.92
C PHE A 542 -0.53 26.82 7.12
N ARG A 543 -1.22 27.94 7.36
CA ARG A 543 -0.94 29.24 6.73
C ARG A 543 0.36 29.86 7.25
N GLU A 544 0.64 29.76 8.54
CA GLU A 544 1.93 30.13 9.14
C GLU A 544 3.09 29.30 8.55
N ALA A 545 2.87 28.00 8.30
CA ALA A 545 3.88 27.18 7.64
C ALA A 545 4.17 27.67 6.21
N GLN A 546 3.16 28.13 5.47
CA GLN A 546 3.32 28.69 4.13
C GLN A 546 4.13 30.00 4.10
N ASP A 547 4.22 30.74 5.20
CA ASP A 547 5.02 31.97 5.26
C ASP A 547 6.51 31.74 4.99
N THR A 548 6.98 30.52 5.23
CA THR A 548 8.37 30.12 5.01
C THR A 548 8.62 29.49 3.64
N TRP A 549 7.58 29.32 2.80
CA TRP A 549 7.71 28.70 1.48
C TRP A 549 8.38 29.65 0.48
N GLU A 550 9.09 29.07 -0.50
CA GLU A 550 9.58 29.84 -1.65
C GLU A 550 8.37 30.37 -2.45
N GLY A 551 8.16 31.69 -2.41
CA GLY A 551 6.99 32.36 -3.00
C GLY A 551 5.93 32.82 -2.00
N GLY A 552 6.10 32.55 -0.69
CA GLY A 552 5.21 33.00 0.38
C GLY A 552 3.84 32.32 0.39
N ARG A 553 2.87 32.95 1.07
CA ARG A 553 1.49 32.43 1.16
C ARG A 553 0.86 32.31 -0.22
N ARG A 554 0.19 31.18 -0.46
CA ARG A 554 -0.68 31.05 -1.64
C ARG A 554 -1.91 31.93 -1.46
N THR A 555 -2.28 32.63 -2.51
CA THR A 555 -3.54 33.37 -2.64
C THR A 555 -4.47 32.64 -3.62
N GLY A 556 -5.76 32.93 -3.56
CA GLY A 556 -6.78 32.32 -4.41
C GLY A 556 -7.89 31.64 -3.61
N VAL A 557 -8.56 30.69 -4.25
CA VAL A 557 -9.77 30.03 -3.75
C VAL A 557 -9.46 28.60 -3.32
N GLU A 558 -9.90 28.22 -2.12
CA GLU A 558 -9.83 26.83 -1.65
C GLU A 558 -10.85 25.99 -2.43
N VAL A 559 -10.41 24.82 -2.90
CA VAL A 559 -11.10 24.07 -3.96
C VAL A 559 -12.39 23.39 -3.49
N VAL A 560 -12.49 22.98 -2.22
CA VAL A 560 -13.67 22.27 -1.71
C VAL A 560 -14.76 23.24 -1.26
N SER A 561 -14.42 24.21 -0.43
CA SER A 561 -15.34 25.22 0.08
C SER A 561 -15.71 26.28 -0.96
N GLY A 562 -14.86 26.48 -1.98
CA GLY A 562 -15.01 27.58 -2.94
C GLY A 562 -14.77 28.96 -2.32
N MET A 563 -14.21 29.03 -1.11
CA MET A 563 -13.96 30.26 -0.37
C MET A 563 -12.56 30.84 -0.62
N PRO A 564 -12.41 32.17 -0.61
CA PRO A 564 -11.11 32.82 -0.67
C PRO A 564 -10.25 32.43 0.54
N MET A 565 -8.99 32.10 0.31
CA MET A 565 -8.08 31.69 1.38
C MET A 565 -7.87 32.79 2.42
N ASP A 566 -7.90 34.06 2.00
CA ASP A 566 -7.82 35.24 2.88
C ASP A 566 -9.09 35.46 3.71
N LEU A 567 -10.27 35.10 3.18
CA LEU A 567 -11.51 35.08 3.97
C LEU A 567 -11.47 33.94 5.01
N LEU A 568 -10.95 32.76 4.64
CA LEU A 568 -10.74 31.64 5.56
C LEU A 568 -9.70 31.97 6.64
N ASP A 569 -8.66 32.74 6.31
CA ASP A 569 -7.69 33.26 7.30
C ASP A 569 -8.40 34.08 8.38
N ILE A 570 -9.36 34.93 8.00
CA ILE A 570 -10.16 35.70 8.96
C ILE A 570 -11.02 34.77 9.83
N PHE A 571 -11.68 33.75 9.27
CA PHE A 571 -12.50 32.82 10.05
C PHE A 571 -11.67 31.99 11.03
N ALA A 572 -10.47 31.58 10.63
CA ALA A 572 -9.56 30.76 11.44
C ALA A 572 -8.97 31.50 12.65
N ASP A 573 -8.95 32.83 12.64
CA ASP A 573 -8.51 33.67 13.75
C ASP A 573 -9.55 33.77 14.89
N ALA A 574 -10.71 33.12 14.78
CA ALA A 574 -11.71 33.10 15.84
C ALA A 574 -11.31 32.13 16.94
N GLU A 575 -10.52 32.61 17.89
CA GLU A 575 -10.26 31.92 19.14
C GLU A 575 -11.19 32.43 20.26
N HIS A 576 -11.17 31.72 21.40
CA HIS A 576 -12.22 31.76 22.41
C HIS A 576 -12.27 33.07 23.23
N ASP A 577 -11.40 34.05 22.96
CA ASP A 577 -11.31 35.30 23.73
C ASP A 577 -12.25 36.41 23.20
N ASP A 578 -12.78 37.24 24.10
CA ASP A 578 -13.75 38.30 23.76
C ASP A 578 -13.10 39.44 22.96
N THR A 579 -11.81 39.68 23.17
CA THR A 579 -11.01 40.67 22.42
C THR A 579 -10.81 40.25 20.97
N GLU A 580 -10.60 38.95 20.72
CA GLU A 580 -10.36 38.40 19.38
C GLU A 580 -11.63 38.45 18.52
N ASN A 581 -12.81 38.25 19.12
CA ASN A 581 -14.09 38.35 18.41
C ASN A 581 -14.37 39.76 17.88
N LEU A 582 -13.96 40.82 18.58
CA LEU A 582 -14.12 42.20 18.10
C LEU A 582 -13.21 42.48 16.89
N ILE A 583 -11.95 42.06 16.97
CA ILE A 583 -10.95 42.20 15.90
C ILE A 583 -11.44 41.46 14.66
N LEU A 584 -11.95 40.24 14.83
CA LEU A 584 -12.44 39.41 13.73
C LEU A 584 -13.66 40.00 13.04
N ARG A 585 -14.62 40.55 13.80
CA ARG A 585 -15.76 41.29 13.23
C ARG A 585 -15.28 42.48 12.40
N LEU A 586 -14.32 43.27 12.92
CA LEU A 586 -13.74 44.38 12.17
C LEU A 586 -13.02 43.93 10.90
N SER A 587 -12.31 42.80 10.93
CA SER A 587 -11.65 42.21 9.77
C SER A 587 -12.66 41.78 8.70
N LEU A 588 -13.76 41.13 9.08
CA LEU A 588 -14.85 40.79 8.15
C LEU A 588 -15.48 42.04 7.53
N TRP A 589 -15.70 43.11 8.31
CA TRP A 589 -16.23 44.37 7.79
C TRP A 589 -15.28 45.06 6.79
N LYS A 590 -13.97 44.95 6.99
CA LYS A 590 -12.94 45.58 6.14
C LYS A 590 -12.55 44.72 4.94
N TRP A 591 -12.93 43.44 4.91
CA TRP A 591 -12.55 42.53 3.84
C TRP A 591 -13.11 43.01 2.49
N GLN A 592 -12.21 43.19 1.53
CA GLN A 592 -12.50 43.52 0.14
C GLN A 592 -12.04 42.34 -0.71
N GLY A 593 -12.99 41.52 -1.15
CA GLY A 593 -12.69 40.35 -1.96
C GLY A 593 -12.05 40.70 -3.30
N ASP A 594 -11.26 39.78 -3.82
CA ASP A 594 -10.58 39.91 -5.11
C ASP A 594 -11.58 39.93 -6.29
N THR A 595 -11.11 40.36 -7.48
CA THR A 595 -11.92 40.40 -8.71
C THR A 595 -12.32 38.99 -9.17
N ALA A 596 -13.52 38.54 -8.79
CA ALA A 596 -14.12 37.26 -9.20
C ALA A 596 -15.35 37.46 -10.10
N GLU A 597 -15.85 36.38 -10.69
CA GLU A 597 -17.15 36.38 -11.37
C GLU A 597 -18.26 36.80 -10.40
N CYS A 598 -19.26 37.54 -10.91
CA CYS A 598 -20.30 38.18 -10.08
C CYS A 598 -21.02 37.20 -9.13
N LEU A 599 -21.31 35.97 -9.56
CA LEU A 599 -21.97 34.97 -8.70
C LEU A 599 -21.08 34.50 -7.54
N GLN A 600 -19.80 34.29 -7.82
CA GLN A 600 -18.83 33.85 -6.82
C GLN A 600 -18.56 34.96 -5.78
N HIS A 601 -18.50 36.22 -6.21
CA HIS A 601 -18.40 37.36 -5.30
C HIS A 601 -19.61 37.46 -4.37
N ASN A 602 -20.83 37.29 -4.90
CA ASN A 602 -22.05 37.24 -4.08
C ASN A 602 -22.01 36.09 -3.07
N LEU A 603 -21.51 34.91 -3.45
CA LEU A 603 -21.36 33.80 -2.52
C LEU A 603 -20.38 34.13 -1.38
N TRP A 604 -19.24 34.75 -1.69
CA TRP A 604 -18.28 35.19 -0.68
C TRP A 604 -18.85 36.26 0.24
N ASP A 605 -19.66 37.17 -0.31
CA ASP A 605 -20.39 38.17 0.47
C ASP A 605 -21.43 37.53 1.40
N ALA A 606 -22.13 36.49 0.95
CA ALA A 606 -23.05 35.74 1.81
C ALA A 606 -22.32 35.11 3.00
N TRP A 607 -21.15 34.50 2.78
CA TRP A 607 -20.32 33.93 3.84
C TRP A 607 -19.80 34.99 4.81
N ARG A 608 -19.29 36.11 4.28
CA ARG A 608 -18.83 37.25 5.09
C ARG A 608 -19.94 37.80 5.98
N LEU A 609 -21.11 38.10 5.41
CA LEU A 609 -22.26 38.63 6.15
C LEU A 609 -22.77 37.61 7.18
N ALA A 610 -22.85 36.33 6.82
CA ALA A 610 -23.20 35.27 7.75
C ALA A 610 -22.18 35.17 8.90
N GLY A 611 -20.88 35.29 8.64
CA GLY A 611 -19.85 35.32 9.68
C GLY A 611 -20.07 36.45 10.69
N ILE A 612 -20.42 37.66 10.23
CA ILE A 612 -20.70 38.82 11.10
C ILE A 612 -21.91 38.54 12.02
N VAL A 613 -22.96 37.92 11.47
CA VAL A 613 -24.19 37.55 12.19
C VAL A 613 -23.93 36.41 13.19
N ASP A 614 -23.19 35.38 12.79
CA ASP A 614 -22.89 34.22 13.65
C ASP A 614 -22.04 34.62 14.86
N LEU A 615 -21.01 35.46 14.66
CA LEU A 615 -20.18 35.97 15.77
C LEU A 615 -20.99 36.78 16.77
N ARG A 616 -21.91 37.62 16.27
CA ARG A 616 -22.84 38.38 17.12
C ARG A 616 -23.66 37.45 17.99
N ARG A 617 -24.27 36.43 17.37
CA ARG A 617 -25.14 35.48 18.04
C ARG A 617 -24.39 34.67 19.08
N ARG A 618 -23.18 34.19 18.76
CA ARG A 618 -22.32 33.44 19.70
C ARG A 618 -21.90 34.29 20.90
N ASP A 619 -21.51 35.54 20.68
CA ASP A 619 -21.18 36.49 21.75
C ASP A 619 -22.40 36.78 22.66
N GLN A 620 -23.56 36.97 22.04
CA GLN A 620 -24.86 37.08 22.71
C GLN A 620 -25.18 35.86 23.59
N CYS A 621 -25.11 34.64 23.07
CA CYS A 621 -25.32 33.41 23.83
C CYS A 621 -24.32 33.26 24.98
N ARG A 622 -23.03 33.60 24.75
CA ARG A 622 -21.96 33.53 25.75
C ARG A 622 -22.21 34.48 26.92
N ARG A 623 -22.54 35.74 26.65
CA ARG A 623 -22.84 36.74 27.69
C ARG A 623 -24.03 36.31 28.56
N ARG A 624 -25.05 35.71 27.96
CA ARG A 624 -26.19 35.16 28.70
C ARG A 624 -25.85 33.95 29.58
N LEU A 625 -24.92 33.09 29.14
CA LEU A 625 -24.44 31.97 29.97
C LEU A 625 -23.63 32.45 31.19
N GLN A 626 -22.90 33.56 31.04
CA GLN A 626 -22.13 34.18 32.13
C GLN A 626 -23.02 34.95 33.11
N ASP A 627 -24.08 35.60 32.62
CA ASP A 627 -24.95 36.47 33.41
C ASP A 627 -26.30 35.79 33.71
N ARG A 628 -26.35 34.92 34.73
CA ARG A 628 -27.57 34.20 35.15
C ARG A 628 -28.62 35.07 35.85
N GLN A 629 -28.47 36.39 35.89
CA GLN A 629 -29.28 37.25 36.76
C GLN A 629 -29.64 38.65 36.22
N ALA A 630 -29.54 38.88 34.92
CA ALA A 630 -30.20 40.04 34.29
C ALA A 630 -31.58 39.61 33.78
N ASP A 631 -32.57 39.79 34.64
CA ASP A 631 -33.99 39.77 34.26
C ASP A 631 -34.28 40.90 33.26
N HIS A 632 -35.38 40.72 32.53
CA HIS A 632 -36.00 41.58 31.52
C HIS A 632 -35.51 43.06 31.44
N ASP A 633 -35.29 43.49 30.19
CA ASP A 633 -35.14 44.89 29.73
C ASP A 633 -33.69 45.42 29.67
N ALA A 634 -32.92 44.91 28.71
CA ALA A 634 -31.76 45.61 28.16
C ALA A 634 -31.69 45.45 26.64
N ASP A 635 -32.40 46.38 25.98
CA ASP A 635 -32.11 46.93 24.66
C ASP A 635 -32.06 45.95 23.47
N GLU A 636 -33.20 45.85 22.76
CA GLU A 636 -33.23 45.59 21.31
C GLU A 636 -32.40 46.69 20.61
N SER A 637 -31.07 46.56 20.64
CA SER A 637 -30.19 47.48 19.92
C SER A 637 -30.40 47.28 18.42
N TYR A 638 -31.21 48.17 17.86
CA TYR A 638 -31.72 48.29 16.50
C TYR A 638 -30.63 48.52 15.42
N GLY A 639 -29.39 48.10 15.66
CA GLY A 639 -28.23 48.47 14.84
C GLY A 639 -27.99 47.64 13.59
N ASP A 640 -28.68 46.51 13.39
CA ASP A 640 -28.10 45.42 12.58
C ASP A 640 -29.10 44.64 11.69
N THR A 641 -30.36 45.08 11.62
CA THR A 641 -31.33 44.57 10.61
C THR A 641 -30.79 44.72 9.20
N SER A 642 -30.05 45.80 8.93
CA SER A 642 -29.45 46.07 7.62
C SER A 642 -28.48 45.00 7.13
N VAL A 643 -27.78 44.30 8.03
CA VAL A 643 -26.85 43.21 7.66
C VAL A 643 -27.63 41.95 7.30
N LEU A 644 -28.67 41.63 8.06
CA LEU A 644 -29.57 40.51 7.77
C LEU A 644 -30.35 40.74 6.47
N ASP A 645 -30.86 41.96 6.25
CA ASP A 645 -31.56 42.32 5.01
C ASP A 645 -30.64 42.15 3.80
N ARG A 646 -29.37 42.58 3.91
CA ARG A 646 -28.35 42.36 2.87
C ARG A 646 -28.04 40.87 2.68
N LEU A 647 -27.86 40.12 3.76
CA LEU A 647 -27.61 38.67 3.69
C LEU A 647 -28.75 37.96 2.96
N MET A 648 -30.00 38.28 3.31
CA MET A 648 -31.19 37.70 2.67
C MET A 648 -31.31 38.09 1.21
N ALA A 649 -31.01 39.34 0.85
CA ALA A 649 -30.99 39.78 -0.54
C ALA A 649 -29.94 39.01 -1.36
N VAL A 650 -28.73 38.84 -0.82
CA VAL A 650 -27.66 38.08 -1.48
C VAL A 650 -28.03 36.60 -1.63
N ILE A 651 -28.58 35.97 -0.59
CA ILE A 651 -29.09 34.58 -0.66
C ILE A 651 -30.15 34.45 -1.75
N SER A 652 -31.08 35.41 -1.86
CA SER A 652 -32.10 35.42 -2.91
C SER A 652 -31.49 35.51 -4.30
N ILE A 653 -30.51 36.38 -4.51
CA ILE A 653 -29.81 36.55 -5.80
C ILE A 653 -29.13 35.23 -6.21
N ILE A 654 -28.38 34.60 -5.28
CA ILE A 654 -27.69 33.33 -5.55
C ILE A 654 -28.71 32.23 -5.86
N PHE A 655 -29.82 32.18 -5.11
CA PHE A 655 -30.88 31.21 -5.35
C PHE A 655 -31.53 31.37 -6.73
N ASP A 656 -31.82 32.59 -7.15
CA ASP A 656 -32.37 32.86 -8.49
C ASP A 656 -31.37 32.49 -9.59
N CYS A 657 -30.08 32.78 -9.41
CA CYS A 657 -29.03 32.35 -10.33
C CYS A 657 -28.90 30.81 -10.41
N SER A 658 -29.06 30.10 -9.29
CA SER A 658 -28.93 28.63 -9.25
C SER A 658 -29.94 27.89 -10.15
N ARG A 659 -31.08 28.54 -10.46
CA ARG A 659 -32.12 28.01 -11.35
C ARG A 659 -31.72 28.03 -12.84
N LEU A 660 -30.60 28.68 -13.18
CA LEU A 660 -30.09 28.70 -14.55
C LEU A 660 -29.42 27.36 -14.91
N PRO A 661 -29.63 26.83 -16.12
CA PRO A 661 -29.06 25.56 -16.56
C PRO A 661 -27.53 25.67 -16.62
N ARG A 662 -26.87 25.05 -15.63
CA ARG A 662 -25.41 24.85 -15.40
C ARG A 662 -24.90 25.25 -14.00
N GLN A 663 -25.74 25.83 -13.12
CA GLN A 663 -25.29 26.38 -11.83
C GLN A 663 -25.87 25.70 -10.57
N GLY A 664 -26.47 24.51 -10.68
CA GLY A 664 -27.12 23.83 -9.54
C GLY A 664 -26.22 23.60 -8.32
N HIS A 665 -24.93 23.31 -8.54
CA HIS A 665 -23.96 23.03 -7.47
C HIS A 665 -23.65 24.22 -6.54
N VAL A 666 -24.04 25.45 -6.89
CA VAL A 666 -23.81 26.65 -6.08
C VAL A 666 -24.65 26.65 -4.80
N LEU A 667 -25.77 25.91 -4.78
CA LEU A 667 -26.66 25.80 -3.62
C LEU A 667 -25.99 25.17 -2.39
N ILE A 668 -25.02 24.27 -2.61
CA ILE A 668 -24.27 23.63 -1.52
C ILE A 668 -23.46 24.68 -0.75
N GLY A 669 -22.87 25.64 -1.46
CA GLY A 669 -22.15 26.76 -0.85
C GLY A 669 -23.03 27.68 0.02
N LEU A 670 -24.36 27.57 -0.05
CA LEU A 670 -25.27 28.35 0.80
C LEU A 670 -25.57 27.69 2.16
N ILE A 671 -25.07 26.48 2.44
CA ILE A 671 -25.40 25.78 3.69
C ILE A 671 -25.03 26.60 4.93
N PHE A 672 -23.79 27.08 5.04
CA PHE A 672 -23.36 27.91 6.17
C PHE A 672 -24.18 29.21 6.30
N PRO A 673 -24.31 30.07 5.25
CA PRO A 673 -25.16 31.26 5.32
C PRO A 673 -26.62 31.00 5.66
N LEU A 674 -27.20 29.91 5.11
CA LEU A 674 -28.59 29.53 5.33
C LEU A 674 -28.82 29.09 6.78
N VAL A 675 -27.89 28.34 7.38
CA VAL A 675 -27.95 27.94 8.79
C VAL A 675 -27.93 29.17 9.69
N VAL A 676 -26.99 30.09 9.47
CA VAL A 676 -26.88 31.32 10.26
C VAL A 676 -28.16 32.17 10.14
N ALA A 677 -28.65 32.39 8.91
CA ALA A 677 -29.89 33.15 8.69
C ALA A 677 -31.12 32.48 9.33
N SER A 678 -31.18 31.14 9.30
CA SER A 678 -32.31 30.37 9.88
C SER A 678 -32.37 30.44 11.40
N LEU A 679 -31.24 30.72 12.07
CA LEU A 679 -31.14 30.82 13.52
C LEU A 679 -31.60 32.19 14.06
N GLU A 680 -31.77 33.18 13.18
CA GLU A 680 -32.31 34.51 13.50
C GLU A 680 -33.85 34.49 13.51
N VAL A 681 -34.43 33.64 14.35
CA VAL A 681 -35.87 33.33 14.37
C VAL A 681 -36.75 34.55 14.60
N PRO A 682 -36.47 35.48 15.54
CA PRO A 682 -37.28 36.69 15.73
C PRO A 682 -37.28 37.62 14.52
N TYR A 683 -36.19 37.65 13.75
CA TYR A 683 -36.13 38.42 12.50
C TYR A 683 -37.02 37.78 11.43
N LEU A 684 -36.92 36.46 11.25
CA LEU A 684 -37.72 35.71 10.27
C LEU A 684 -39.22 35.70 10.60
N LYS A 685 -39.60 35.72 11.88
CA LYS A 685 -41.01 35.88 12.29
C LYS A 685 -41.58 37.26 11.93
N ARG A 686 -40.73 38.30 11.90
CA ARG A 686 -41.11 39.68 11.51
C ARG A 686 -41.09 39.89 9.98
N HIS A 687 -40.24 39.17 9.26
CA HIS A 687 -40.05 39.31 7.81
C HIS A 687 -40.47 38.03 7.07
N THR A 688 -41.75 37.94 6.73
CA THR A 688 -42.34 36.75 6.08
C THR A 688 -41.71 36.42 4.72
N GLU A 689 -41.25 37.45 3.98
CA GLU A 689 -40.52 37.28 2.72
C GLU A 689 -39.17 36.58 2.92
N ALA A 690 -38.39 36.99 3.92
CA ALA A 690 -37.12 36.36 4.25
C ALA A 690 -37.31 34.88 4.65
N LYS A 691 -38.35 34.57 5.45
CA LYS A 691 -38.67 33.18 5.80
C LYS A 691 -39.02 32.34 4.58
N ARG A 692 -39.76 32.91 3.62
CA ARG A 692 -40.09 32.23 2.37
C ARG A 692 -38.84 31.92 1.54
N ILE A 693 -37.89 32.86 1.43
CA ILE A 693 -36.61 32.64 0.75
C ILE A 693 -35.85 31.48 1.39
N VAL A 694 -35.74 31.46 2.72
CA VAL A 694 -35.09 30.36 3.46
C VAL A 694 -35.75 29.03 3.14
N ASP A 695 -37.09 28.95 3.18
CA ASP A 695 -37.82 27.71 2.91
C ASP A 695 -37.68 27.25 1.46
N ASP A 696 -37.72 28.17 0.50
CA ASP A 696 -37.56 27.86 -0.92
C ASP A 696 -36.15 27.29 -1.21
N VAL A 697 -35.10 27.89 -0.62
CA VAL A 697 -33.72 27.37 -0.70
C VAL A 697 -33.61 26.00 -0.03
N ARG A 698 -34.15 25.83 1.18
CA ARG A 698 -34.16 24.54 1.89
C ARG A 698 -34.84 23.45 1.06
N ASN A 699 -35.97 23.76 0.43
CA ASN A 699 -36.72 22.82 -0.40
C ASN A 699 -35.97 22.46 -1.69
N ALA A 700 -35.26 23.41 -2.30
CA ALA A 700 -34.41 23.12 -3.45
C ALA A 700 -33.22 22.22 -3.08
N ILE A 701 -32.55 22.48 -1.95
CA ILE A 701 -31.48 21.62 -1.43
C ILE A 701 -32.01 20.21 -1.12
N LYS A 702 -33.23 20.09 -0.56
CA LYS A 702 -33.90 18.78 -0.35
C LYS A 702 -34.20 18.05 -1.66
N ALA A 703 -34.35 18.74 -2.78
CA ALA A 703 -34.66 18.11 -4.06
C ALA A 703 -33.40 17.57 -4.77
N GLU A 704 -32.20 18.05 -4.41
CA GLU A 704 -30.93 17.54 -4.93
C GLU A 704 -30.49 16.24 -4.22
N ARG A 705 -29.68 15.41 -4.89
CA ARG A 705 -29.30 14.04 -4.44
C ARG A 705 -28.36 13.98 -3.20
N THR A 706 -28.19 15.07 -2.47
CA THR A 706 -27.29 15.20 -1.29
C THR A 706 -28.10 15.15 0.01
N TYR A 707 -28.74 13.99 0.28
CA TYR A 707 -29.97 13.90 1.07
C TYR A 707 -29.80 13.76 2.61
N HIS A 708 -28.61 13.48 3.15
CA HIS A 708 -28.45 13.14 4.57
C HIS A 708 -27.97 14.30 5.46
N LEU A 709 -26.92 15.04 5.07
CA LEU A 709 -26.40 16.20 5.81
C LEU A 709 -27.47 17.28 6.04
N ALA A 710 -28.15 17.66 4.95
CA ALA A 710 -29.18 18.67 4.97
C ALA A 710 -30.35 18.27 5.87
N LYS A 711 -30.70 16.97 5.94
CA LYS A 711 -31.81 16.49 6.77
C LYS A 711 -31.57 16.72 8.26
N VAL A 712 -30.37 16.37 8.75
CA VAL A 712 -30.02 16.53 10.18
C VAL A 712 -29.93 18.01 10.54
N VAL A 713 -29.27 18.82 9.72
CA VAL A 713 -29.19 20.27 9.91
C VAL A 713 -30.58 20.90 9.90
N PHE A 714 -31.43 20.52 8.95
CA PHE A 714 -32.80 21.05 8.84
C PHE A 714 -33.67 20.66 10.03
N GLN A 715 -33.49 19.46 10.60
CA GLN A 715 -34.17 19.08 11.84
C GLN A 715 -33.72 19.93 13.03
N LEU A 716 -32.41 20.21 13.16
CA LEU A 716 -31.89 21.11 14.19
C LEU A 716 -32.42 22.55 14.02
N LEU A 717 -32.57 23.01 12.78
CA LEU A 717 -33.17 24.32 12.48
C LEU A 717 -34.68 24.36 12.76
N ASP A 718 -35.41 23.26 12.53
CA ASP A 718 -36.82 23.18 12.87
C ASP A 718 -37.02 23.19 14.40
N ASP A 719 -36.12 22.53 15.16
CA ASP A 719 -36.09 22.64 16.63
C ASP A 719 -35.85 24.10 17.07
N ALA A 720 -34.91 24.82 16.43
CA ALA A 720 -34.66 26.23 16.71
C ALA A 720 -35.88 27.14 16.41
N TRP A 721 -36.57 26.87 15.30
CA TRP A 721 -37.78 27.60 14.92
C TRP A 721 -38.90 27.44 15.96
N ASN A 722 -39.06 26.21 16.47
CA ASN A 722 -40.05 25.87 17.49
C ASN A 722 -39.74 26.52 18.85
N ASP A 723 -38.46 26.59 19.23
CA ASP A 723 -38.01 27.33 20.42
C ASP A 723 -38.33 28.83 20.28
N GLY A 724 -38.06 29.41 19.11
CA GLY A 724 -38.48 30.76 18.79
C GLY A 724 -37.60 31.87 19.34
N SER A 725 -36.56 31.55 20.12
CA SER A 725 -35.63 32.52 20.69
C SER A 725 -34.45 32.84 19.75
N SER A 726 -33.82 34.00 19.90
CA SER A 726 -32.56 34.34 19.22
C SER A 726 -31.34 33.66 19.85
N TRP A 727 -31.52 32.95 20.97
CA TRP A 727 -30.44 32.43 21.81
C TRP A 727 -30.32 30.92 21.74
N TYR A 728 -31.04 30.29 20.81
CA TYR A 728 -31.03 28.85 20.64
C TYR A 728 -29.61 28.34 20.36
N ASP A 729 -29.07 27.52 21.27
CA ASP A 729 -27.75 26.91 21.11
C ASP A 729 -27.87 25.61 20.29
N ILE A 730 -27.71 25.77 18.97
CA ILE A 730 -27.72 24.66 18.02
C ILE A 730 -26.55 23.69 18.26
N ASP A 731 -25.41 24.17 18.77
CA ASP A 731 -24.23 23.35 19.02
C ASP A 731 -24.46 22.44 20.24
N GLU A 732 -25.06 22.96 21.30
CA GLU A 732 -25.48 22.16 22.45
C GLU A 732 -26.54 21.12 22.05
N ARG A 733 -27.51 21.51 21.22
CA ARG A 733 -28.51 20.58 20.71
C ARG A 733 -27.88 19.44 19.90
N ALA A 734 -27.01 19.78 18.95
CA ALA A 734 -26.33 18.79 18.11
C ALA A 734 -25.48 17.82 18.96
N ARG A 735 -24.73 18.34 19.94
CA ARG A 735 -23.99 17.50 20.92
C ARG A 735 -24.91 16.58 21.72
N SER A 736 -26.08 17.07 22.16
CA SER A 736 -27.05 16.24 22.91
C SER A 736 -27.61 15.07 22.09
N GLN A 737 -27.62 15.20 20.76
CA GLN A 737 -28.05 14.15 19.83
C GLN A 737 -26.88 13.26 19.36
N GLY A 738 -25.65 13.52 19.81
CA GLY A 738 -24.45 12.80 19.37
C GLY A 738 -24.07 13.10 17.91
N VAL A 739 -24.49 14.24 17.39
CA VAL A 739 -24.33 14.66 15.99
C VAL A 739 -23.23 15.72 15.90
N GLU A 740 -22.33 15.55 14.93
CA GLU A 740 -21.37 16.58 14.53
C GLU A 740 -21.44 16.77 13.01
N VAL A 741 -21.57 18.02 12.54
CA VAL A 741 -21.85 18.31 11.12
C VAL A 741 -20.98 19.46 10.63
N ALA A 742 -20.16 19.20 9.61
CA ALA A 742 -19.46 20.24 8.87
C ALA A 742 -20.42 20.93 7.88
N LEU A 743 -20.43 22.27 7.85
CA LEU A 743 -21.34 23.14 7.11
C LEU A 743 -20.82 23.57 5.72
N MET A 744 -19.91 22.79 5.14
CA MET A 744 -19.20 23.11 3.89
C MET A 744 -19.65 22.27 2.70
#